data_AF-A0A2K1PBF7-F1
#
_entry.id   AF-A0A2K1PBF7-F1
#
_cell.length_a   1.000
_cell.length_b   1.000
_cell.length_c   1.000
_cell.angle_alpha   90.00
_cell.angle_beta   90.00
_cell.angle_gamma   90.00
#
_symmetry.space_group_name_H-M   'P 1'
#
loop_
_entity.id
_entity.type
_entity.pdbx_description
1 polymer ?
#
loop_
_entity_poly.entity_id
_entity_poly.type
_entity_poly.pdbx_seq_one_letter_code
_entity_poly.pdbx_strand_id
1 'polypeptide(L)'
;MRIKGFRKLFVLIFCLSISLTIFSSSVYTPPKDLYQVETENYRFVFEKDLYYFYEEIANTAEELYTKYTYFYGSNPGKITVYILDDVDFTNSFASTGTNVIRLYVNPPEDFLALGGNVEDWGKFVFSHELNHIFYGNDVRDPFISWIPSKLIKNTLNMYHQPSYLHEGLSIYMESKEFGGRFEDDLFNMYLRSEILSNNFPRYYLGSGSLIDIWSPAGFNYMYGTILVKEIVNNYGEGALRQIIRVLNTNVFSNLDEAFYWVTKDSWTRFLVDIKQEYLNEYDRLNEKGYKLSWLKIDDTYQNTGNLRTDGVSLYGYLVMPDQPKGVYKDNELIKKGVSSFDVNSRGDLLYLVTTYNMGYYTNKLYYDCDCLNGERLIDERVKAFGFVGNDKIAYSKLDKGLTALYLYDLKTNEVKKLIDFGKYVFNDIVGREDKIYFSANYNNQTDIYSYDLSPEKIYQITDDEVKELGLFIDNDFIYYSANYEDGIYNIYRLNTNNKMVERLTNYLSGGFDPVVLNDKLYHLVYDHEGYHLSYLDLESAVKESFVLQGEFTQVDFESYEIYYPEDVQVEKYTFENPYIVPFPILAIDTEENILYGAGAFFISEAMNYIGFVDAYSYGNEVYGDLSLTFDYYTTNSITLSLIEEDILTSFYVSNSSLLYLGNTINTFVGGGGSFKNTTFEKYALDSVFQIGPYSVNNYDIYEVGLGITYDSSSGINANLDKPFVVFDTKIDPYIGYENESIYAGSKVEKTLWRPYISFESGKYRFDGIKAGGDIKYDFGQEKFDYLAYIQFDLSIFYWLNVPLQINSDMFKPK
;
A
#
# COMPACT_ATOMS: atom_id res chain seq x y z
N MET A 1 34.42 50.93 9.59
CA MET A 1 33.73 49.80 8.91
C MET A 1 32.77 49.18 9.93
N ARG A 2 31.51 49.63 9.97
CA ARG A 2 30.49 49.07 10.89
C ARG A 2 30.01 47.75 10.29
N ILE A 3 30.18 46.66 11.03
CA ILE A 3 29.74 45.31 10.62
C ILE A 3 28.20 45.31 10.57
N LYS A 4 27.63 45.67 9.41
CA LYS A 4 26.19 45.64 9.13
C LYS A 4 25.64 44.21 9.01
N GLY A 5 26.49 43.18 8.98
CA GLY A 5 26.10 41.78 8.82
C GLY A 5 25.69 41.04 10.10
N PHE A 6 26.15 41.47 11.28
CA PHE A 6 25.96 40.69 12.52
C PHE A 6 24.49 40.64 12.97
N ARG A 7 23.74 41.73 12.74
CA ARG A 7 22.31 41.80 13.04
C ARG A 7 21.47 40.98 12.07
N LYS A 8 21.86 40.96 10.78
CA LYS A 8 21.25 40.10 9.74
C LYS A 8 21.48 38.62 10.06
N LEU A 9 22.70 38.24 10.42
CA LEU A 9 23.07 36.88 10.81
C LEU A 9 22.33 36.40 12.08
N PHE A 10 22.16 37.28 13.08
CA PHE A 10 21.47 36.91 14.31
C PHE A 10 19.96 36.70 14.12
N VAL A 11 19.28 37.54 13.32
CA VAL A 11 17.86 37.36 12.98
C VAL A 11 17.66 36.09 12.15
N LEU A 12 18.55 35.83 11.19
CA LEU A 12 18.56 34.58 10.40
C LEU A 12 18.68 33.35 11.32
N ILE A 13 19.68 33.32 12.20
CA ILE A 13 19.89 32.22 13.17
C ILE A 13 18.69 32.08 14.11
N PHE A 14 18.12 33.19 14.57
CA PHE A 14 16.97 33.19 15.47
C PHE A 14 15.71 32.63 14.79
N CYS A 15 15.39 33.08 13.57
CA CYS A 15 14.28 32.54 12.78
C CYS A 15 14.48 31.05 12.45
N LEU A 16 15.68 30.65 12.00
CA LEU A 16 16.01 29.23 11.79
C LEU A 16 15.83 28.42 13.08
N SER A 17 16.34 28.91 14.22
CA SER A 17 16.28 28.19 15.49
C SER A 17 14.86 28.05 16.05
N ILE A 18 14.00 29.06 15.88
CA ILE A 18 12.59 29.03 16.29
C ILE A 18 11.78 28.09 15.42
N SER A 19 11.97 28.11 14.10
CA SER A 19 11.29 27.19 13.19
C SER A 19 11.71 25.74 13.47
N LEU A 20 13.00 25.50 13.72
CA LEU A 20 13.54 24.19 14.09
C LEU A 20 13.03 23.68 15.45
N THR A 21 12.73 24.55 16.43
CA THR A 21 12.32 24.11 17.78
C THR A 21 10.82 24.01 17.98
N ILE A 22 10.00 24.80 17.29
CA ILE A 22 8.55 24.81 17.51
C ILE A 22 7.84 23.76 16.64
N PHE A 23 8.39 23.41 15.48
CA PHE A 23 7.67 22.62 14.46
C PHE A 23 8.51 21.51 13.81
N SER A 24 9.63 21.10 14.40
CA SER A 24 10.26 19.85 13.98
C SER A 24 9.42 18.65 14.46
N SER A 25 8.58 18.13 13.57
CA SER A 25 8.21 16.72 13.57
C SER A 25 8.99 16.03 12.45
N SER A 26 9.55 14.87 12.75
CA SER A 26 10.36 14.09 11.82
C SER A 26 9.48 13.27 10.85
N VAL A 27 9.92 13.02 9.60
CA VAL A 27 9.14 12.28 8.54
C VAL A 27 8.67 10.91 9.02
N TYR A 28 9.48 10.34 9.87
CA TYR A 28 9.16 9.27 10.77
C TYR A 28 8.97 10.02 12.07
N THR A 29 7.79 9.96 12.67
CA THR A 29 7.74 10.26 14.10
C THR A 29 7.98 8.92 14.78
N PRO A 30 9.17 8.29 14.67
CA PRO A 30 9.32 7.10 15.46
C PRO A 30 9.18 7.57 16.90
N PRO A 31 8.62 6.70 17.75
CA PRO A 31 8.48 6.93 19.16
C PRO A 31 9.71 7.65 19.74
N LYS A 32 9.47 8.65 20.58
CA LYS A 32 10.50 9.59 21.08
C LYS A 32 11.72 8.91 21.72
N ASP A 33 11.60 7.65 22.11
CA ASP A 33 12.61 6.86 22.77
C ASP A 33 12.90 5.57 21.99
N LEU A 34 13.69 5.71 20.93
CA LEU A 34 14.30 4.59 20.22
C LEU A 34 15.63 4.18 20.87
N TYR A 35 15.94 2.89 20.73
CA TYR A 35 17.16 2.27 21.21
C TYR A 35 17.84 1.51 20.09
N GLN A 36 19.13 1.26 20.24
CA GLN A 36 19.92 0.54 19.24
C GLN A 36 20.70 -0.64 19.82
N VAL A 37 20.88 -1.65 18.98
CA VAL A 37 21.84 -2.74 19.16
C VAL A 37 22.57 -2.98 17.83
N GLU A 38 23.88 -3.15 17.89
CA GLU A 38 24.69 -3.44 16.71
C GLU A 38 25.14 -4.91 16.69
N THR A 39 25.11 -5.49 15.50
CA THR A 39 25.74 -6.77 15.17
C THR A 39 26.89 -6.53 14.18
N GLU A 40 27.44 -7.58 13.57
CA GLU A 40 28.55 -7.45 12.62
C GLU A 40 28.11 -6.62 11.39
N ASN A 41 26.97 -6.98 10.80
CA ASN A 41 26.50 -6.39 9.55
C ASN A 41 25.30 -5.45 9.71
N TYR A 42 24.72 -5.36 10.91
CA TYR A 42 23.50 -4.58 11.14
C TYR A 42 23.59 -3.62 12.31
N ARG A 43 22.74 -2.60 12.24
CA ARG A 43 22.29 -1.81 13.39
C ARG A 43 20.78 -1.91 13.47
N PHE A 44 20.27 -2.51 14.54
CA PHE A 44 18.85 -2.56 14.80
C PHE A 44 18.45 -1.36 15.65
N VAL A 45 17.37 -0.70 15.26
CA VAL A 45 16.80 0.47 15.94
C VAL A 45 15.33 0.18 16.21
N PHE A 46 14.92 0.24 17.48
CA PHE A 46 13.61 -0.24 17.90
C PHE A 46 13.07 0.48 19.14
N GLU A 47 11.77 0.34 19.35
CA GLU A 47 11.12 0.65 20.63
C GLU A 47 11.49 -0.37 21.69
N LYS A 48 11.65 0.05 22.95
CA LYS A 48 12.06 -0.86 24.03
C LYS A 48 11.18 -2.11 24.14
N ASP A 49 9.88 -1.93 23.92
CA ASP A 49 8.88 -3.01 24.00
C ASP A 49 8.90 -3.95 22.78
N LEU A 50 9.65 -3.60 21.72
CA LEU A 50 9.87 -4.43 20.53
C LEU A 50 11.23 -5.15 20.56
N TYR A 51 11.91 -5.17 21.72
CA TYR A 51 13.19 -5.88 21.89
C TYR A 51 13.07 -7.37 21.54
N TYR A 52 11.97 -8.02 21.91
CA TYR A 52 11.73 -9.44 21.60
C TYR A 52 11.77 -9.69 20.08
N PHE A 53 11.24 -8.77 19.26
CA PHE A 53 11.21 -8.89 17.81
C PHE A 53 12.62 -8.78 17.22
N TYR A 54 13.46 -7.90 17.77
CA TYR A 54 14.89 -7.87 17.44
C TYR A 54 15.57 -9.20 17.74
N GLU A 55 15.34 -9.76 18.94
CA GLU A 55 15.96 -11.03 19.36
C GLU A 55 15.59 -12.19 18.42
N GLU A 56 14.35 -12.21 17.93
CA GLU A 56 13.86 -13.22 17.00
C GLU A 56 14.52 -13.17 15.61
N ILE A 57 14.89 -11.98 15.13
CA ILE A 57 15.42 -11.83 13.76
C ILE A 57 16.96 -11.72 13.70
N ALA A 58 17.64 -11.31 14.78
CA ALA A 58 19.04 -10.90 14.73
C ALA A 58 20.00 -11.99 14.19
N ASN A 59 19.84 -13.23 14.64
CA ASN A 59 20.69 -14.34 14.19
C ASN A 59 20.42 -14.69 12.73
N THR A 60 19.14 -14.79 12.35
CA THR A 60 18.72 -15.05 10.97
C THR A 60 19.21 -13.95 10.04
N ALA A 61 19.24 -12.69 10.48
CA ALA A 61 19.74 -11.59 9.68
C ALA A 61 21.22 -11.77 9.28
N GLU A 62 22.08 -12.14 10.22
CA GLU A 62 23.51 -12.38 9.94
C GLU A 62 23.74 -13.59 9.01
N GLU A 63 22.94 -14.64 9.17
CA GLU A 63 22.96 -15.80 8.26
C GLU A 63 22.55 -15.40 6.84
N LEU A 64 21.46 -14.65 6.70
CA LEU A 64 20.95 -14.16 5.41
C LEU A 64 21.95 -13.20 4.75
N TYR A 65 22.61 -12.33 5.51
CA TYR A 65 23.67 -11.46 4.98
C TYR A 65 24.77 -12.27 4.27
N THR A 66 25.21 -13.36 4.89
CA THR A 66 26.22 -14.26 4.32
C THR A 66 25.73 -14.95 3.05
N LYS A 67 24.50 -15.49 3.08
CA LYS A 67 23.88 -16.14 1.92
C LYS A 67 23.72 -15.18 0.74
N TYR A 68 23.27 -13.95 0.99
CA TYR A 68 22.99 -12.98 -0.08
C TYR A 68 24.29 -12.38 -0.63
N THR A 69 25.30 -12.19 0.23
CA THR A 69 26.67 -11.85 -0.21
C THR A 69 27.19 -12.89 -1.20
N TYR A 70 26.97 -14.19 -0.95
CA TYR A 70 27.35 -15.24 -1.89
C TYR A 70 26.52 -15.20 -3.18
N PHE A 71 25.20 -15.02 -3.09
CA PHE A 71 24.32 -14.99 -4.24
C PHE A 71 24.71 -13.87 -5.22
N TYR A 72 24.78 -12.62 -4.73
CA TYR A 72 25.09 -11.46 -5.57
C TYR A 72 26.60 -11.32 -5.87
N GLY A 73 27.46 -11.72 -4.93
CA GLY A 73 28.89 -11.42 -5.00
C GLY A 73 29.17 -9.94 -4.75
N SER A 74 28.30 -9.26 -4.01
CA SER A 74 28.44 -7.87 -3.56
C SER A 74 28.31 -7.81 -2.04
N ASN A 75 28.91 -6.79 -1.43
CA ASN A 75 28.80 -6.52 0.00
C ASN A 75 28.21 -5.10 0.17
N PRO A 76 26.96 -4.98 0.65
CA PRO A 76 26.31 -3.69 0.82
C PRO A 76 26.86 -2.91 2.03
N GLY A 77 27.75 -3.45 2.85
CA GLY A 77 28.21 -2.85 4.09
C GLY A 77 27.16 -2.96 5.20
N LYS A 78 27.30 -2.12 6.23
CA LYS A 78 26.37 -2.10 7.37
C LYS A 78 24.99 -1.61 6.94
N ILE A 79 23.95 -2.26 7.46
CA ILE A 79 22.53 -1.98 7.16
C ILE A 79 21.83 -1.53 8.46
N THR A 80 21.07 -0.44 8.43
CA THR A 80 20.21 -0.06 9.56
C THR A 80 18.82 -0.67 9.39
N VAL A 81 18.28 -1.27 10.44
CA VAL A 81 16.95 -1.90 10.48
C VAL A 81 16.10 -1.21 11.54
N TYR A 82 15.03 -0.54 11.14
CA TYR A 82 14.03 0.04 12.03
C TYR A 82 12.90 -0.96 12.28
N ILE A 83 12.53 -1.18 13.54
CA ILE A 83 11.41 -2.06 13.95
C ILE A 83 10.43 -1.19 14.75
N LEU A 84 9.23 -0.95 14.21
CA LEU A 84 8.26 0.02 14.73
C LEU A 84 6.83 -0.52 14.70
N ASP A 85 6.00 -0.10 15.67
CA ASP A 85 4.57 -0.42 15.77
C ASP A 85 3.68 0.84 15.63
N ASP A 86 3.86 1.62 14.57
CA ASP A 86 3.17 2.90 14.34
C ASP A 86 2.11 2.85 13.21
N VAL A 87 1.82 1.66 12.70
CA VAL A 87 0.78 1.40 11.69
C VAL A 87 -0.04 0.17 12.08
N ASP A 88 -1.27 0.06 11.57
CA ASP A 88 -2.14 -1.13 11.76
C ASP A 88 -2.25 -2.04 10.52
N PHE A 89 -1.52 -1.72 9.45
CA PHE A 89 -1.47 -2.53 8.23
C PHE A 89 -0.16 -3.32 8.14
N THR A 90 -0.16 -4.35 7.28
CA THR A 90 1.00 -5.20 7.01
C THR A 90 1.77 -4.66 5.81
N ASN A 91 3.04 -4.32 5.99
CA ASN A 91 3.94 -3.89 4.92
C ASN A 91 5.41 -3.93 5.45
N SER A 92 6.37 -3.55 4.63
CA SER A 92 7.73 -3.14 5.01
C SER A 92 8.35 -2.41 3.81
N PHE A 93 9.52 -1.80 3.98
CA PHE A 93 10.26 -1.32 2.81
C PHE A 93 11.77 -1.22 3.06
N ALA A 94 12.51 -1.18 1.97
CA ALA A 94 13.96 -0.98 1.96
C ALA A 94 14.34 0.25 1.12
N SER A 95 15.22 1.09 1.67
CA SER A 95 15.90 2.19 0.97
C SER A 95 17.30 1.75 0.56
N THR A 96 17.45 1.33 -0.69
CA THR A 96 18.70 0.80 -1.26
C THR A 96 19.85 1.81 -1.29
N GLY A 97 19.54 3.10 -1.47
CA GLY A 97 20.54 4.17 -1.49
C GLY A 97 21.21 4.41 -0.14
N THR A 98 20.44 4.27 0.94
CA THR A 98 20.88 4.55 2.32
C THR A 98 21.15 3.29 3.14
N ASN A 99 20.88 2.10 2.60
CA ASN A 99 20.95 0.82 3.29
C ASN A 99 20.08 0.77 4.56
N VAL A 100 18.86 1.29 4.45
CA VAL A 100 17.88 1.29 5.54
C VAL A 100 16.77 0.31 5.22
N ILE A 101 16.41 -0.54 6.16
CA ILE A 101 15.21 -1.38 6.14
C ILE A 101 14.28 -0.88 7.23
N ARG A 102 12.98 -0.78 6.95
CA ARG A 102 11.94 -0.55 7.94
C ARG A 102 10.98 -1.73 7.95
N LEU A 103 10.86 -2.35 9.11
CA LEU A 103 9.96 -3.45 9.39
C LEU A 103 8.75 -2.94 10.16
N TYR A 104 7.56 -3.28 9.67
CA TYR A 104 6.33 -3.19 10.48
C TYR A 104 6.08 -4.55 11.14
N VAL A 105 5.80 -4.53 12.43
CA VAL A 105 5.73 -5.75 13.26
C VAL A 105 4.46 -6.58 13.04
N ASN A 106 3.49 -6.06 12.27
CA ASN A 106 2.18 -6.67 12.14
C ASN A 106 2.14 -7.76 11.07
N PRO A 107 1.86 -9.03 11.45
CA PRO A 107 1.74 -10.11 10.50
C PRO A 107 0.52 -9.94 9.55
N PRO A 108 0.57 -10.54 8.34
CA PRO A 108 -0.50 -10.45 7.36
C PRO A 108 -1.70 -11.31 7.73
N GLU A 109 -2.88 -10.86 7.29
CA GLU A 109 -4.03 -11.75 7.13
C GLU A 109 -3.82 -12.63 5.89
N ASP A 110 -4.30 -13.86 5.92
CA ASP A 110 -4.01 -14.87 4.89
C ASP A 110 -4.52 -14.48 3.49
N PHE A 111 -5.60 -13.68 3.41
CA PHE A 111 -6.14 -13.20 2.13
C PHE A 111 -5.18 -12.26 1.38
N LEU A 112 -4.13 -11.74 2.04
CA LEU A 112 -3.08 -10.96 1.39
C LEU A 112 -2.13 -11.81 0.54
N ALA A 113 -2.23 -13.14 0.62
CA ALA A 113 -1.42 -14.08 -0.17
C ALA A 113 0.10 -13.84 -0.02
N LEU A 114 0.55 -13.58 1.21
CA LEU A 114 1.96 -13.32 1.57
C LEU A 114 2.65 -14.54 2.19
N GLY A 115 2.07 -15.74 2.05
CA GLY A 115 2.53 -16.95 2.76
C GLY A 115 2.02 -17.01 4.19
N GLY A 116 1.89 -18.22 4.75
CA GLY A 116 1.30 -18.46 6.09
C GLY A 116 2.23 -18.17 7.27
N ASN A 117 3.31 -17.40 7.09
CA ASN A 117 4.41 -17.24 8.06
C ASN A 117 4.08 -16.23 9.17
N VAL A 118 3.09 -16.51 10.02
CA VAL A 118 2.71 -15.65 11.15
C VAL A 118 3.72 -15.70 12.29
N GLU A 119 4.20 -16.88 12.70
CA GLU A 119 5.16 -17.00 13.80
C GLU A 119 6.55 -16.46 13.43
N ASP A 120 6.93 -16.63 12.17
CA ASP A 120 8.22 -16.22 11.61
C ASP A 120 8.12 -14.92 10.79
N TRP A 121 7.03 -14.15 10.94
CA TRP A 121 6.73 -12.96 10.15
C TRP A 121 7.93 -12.03 10.00
N GLY A 122 8.60 -11.69 11.12
CA GLY A 122 9.75 -10.80 11.12
C GLY A 122 10.92 -11.30 10.29
N LYS A 123 11.20 -12.61 10.32
CA LYS A 123 12.30 -13.23 9.53
C LYS A 123 11.92 -13.30 8.05
N PHE A 124 10.67 -13.68 7.77
CA PHE A 124 10.11 -13.75 6.43
C PHE A 124 10.20 -12.39 5.72
N VAL A 125 9.58 -11.36 6.29
CA VAL A 125 9.54 -10.02 5.66
C VAL A 125 10.92 -9.38 5.61
N PHE A 126 11.77 -9.60 6.62
CA PHE A 126 13.15 -9.14 6.59
C PHE A 126 13.94 -9.72 5.41
N SER A 127 13.76 -11.01 5.11
CA SER A 127 14.44 -11.65 3.98
C SER A 127 14.05 -11.03 2.63
N HIS A 128 12.77 -10.69 2.46
CA HIS A 128 12.27 -9.96 1.31
C HIS A 128 12.96 -8.59 1.18
N GLU A 129 12.94 -7.79 2.25
CA GLU A 129 13.50 -6.43 2.23
C GLU A 129 15.03 -6.42 2.08
N LEU A 130 15.71 -7.43 2.64
CA LEU A 130 17.15 -7.58 2.51
C LEU A 130 17.58 -7.75 1.05
N ASN A 131 16.77 -8.43 0.25
CA ASN A 131 17.06 -8.64 -1.17
C ASN A 131 17.14 -7.31 -1.92
N HIS A 132 16.23 -6.38 -1.64
CA HIS A 132 16.24 -5.04 -2.25
C HIS A 132 17.57 -4.33 -1.98
N ILE A 133 18.10 -4.40 -0.74
CA ILE A 133 19.40 -3.81 -0.40
C ILE A 133 20.54 -4.44 -1.20
N PHE A 134 20.63 -5.76 -1.24
CA PHE A 134 21.71 -6.45 -1.96
C PHE A 134 21.65 -6.24 -3.47
N TYR A 135 20.46 -6.31 -4.05
CA TYR A 135 20.28 -6.11 -5.49
C TYR A 135 20.58 -4.67 -5.91
N GLY A 136 20.08 -3.69 -5.16
CA GLY A 136 20.37 -2.27 -5.41
C GLY A 136 21.85 -1.91 -5.25
N ASN A 137 22.60 -2.64 -4.40
CA ASN A 137 24.05 -2.46 -4.21
C ASN A 137 24.92 -3.23 -5.22
N ASP A 138 24.36 -4.07 -6.11
CA ASP A 138 25.12 -4.80 -7.14
C ASP A 138 25.43 -3.91 -8.36
N VAL A 139 26.24 -2.87 -8.15
CA VAL A 139 26.63 -1.90 -9.19
C VAL A 139 27.84 -2.41 -9.98
N ARG A 140 27.63 -2.75 -11.27
CA ARG A 140 28.71 -3.26 -12.15
C ARG A 140 28.95 -2.41 -13.39
N ASP A 141 28.01 -1.55 -13.74
CA ASP A 141 28.09 -0.68 -14.91
C ASP A 141 29.31 0.26 -14.79
N PRO A 142 30.18 0.36 -15.81
CA PRO A 142 31.36 1.22 -15.74
C PRO A 142 31.08 2.71 -15.54
N PHE A 143 29.94 3.22 -16.05
CA PHE A 143 29.54 4.62 -15.89
C PHE A 143 29.02 4.89 -14.47
N ILE A 144 28.17 4.01 -13.94
CA ILE A 144 27.60 4.16 -12.59
C ILE A 144 28.68 3.89 -11.52
N SER A 145 29.51 2.87 -11.71
CA SER A 145 30.55 2.48 -10.75
C SER A 145 31.63 3.55 -10.55
N TRP A 146 31.91 4.37 -11.58
CA TRP A 146 32.84 5.50 -11.49
C TRP A 146 32.37 6.62 -10.55
N ILE A 147 31.07 6.69 -10.26
CA ILE A 147 30.51 7.70 -9.35
C ILE A 147 31.04 7.45 -7.93
N PRO A 148 31.75 8.41 -7.30
CA PRO A 148 32.36 8.19 -5.98
C PRO A 148 31.32 7.96 -4.88
N SER A 149 30.20 8.68 -4.93
CA SER A 149 29.13 8.59 -3.92
C SER A 149 28.42 7.24 -4.00
N LYS A 150 28.43 6.49 -2.88
CA LYS A 150 27.69 5.24 -2.74
C LYS A 150 26.18 5.43 -2.83
N LEU A 151 25.68 6.49 -2.24
CA LEU A 151 24.26 6.83 -2.31
C LEU A 151 23.81 7.05 -3.76
N ILE A 152 24.52 7.91 -4.51
CA ILE A 152 24.16 8.20 -5.91
C ILE A 152 24.24 6.93 -6.78
N LYS A 153 25.33 6.17 -6.67
CA LYS A 153 25.53 4.99 -7.53
C LYS A 153 24.44 3.94 -7.27
N ASN A 154 24.08 3.68 -6.01
CA ASN A 154 23.06 2.71 -5.64
C ASN A 154 21.66 3.17 -6.10
N THR A 155 21.34 4.46 -5.93
CA THR A 155 20.07 5.02 -6.40
C THR A 155 19.92 4.92 -7.92
N LEU A 156 20.95 5.29 -8.69
CA LEU A 156 20.94 5.11 -10.15
C LEU A 156 20.89 3.62 -10.55
N ASN A 157 21.52 2.75 -9.76
CA ASN A 157 21.46 1.31 -9.97
C ASN A 157 20.02 0.79 -9.83
N MET A 158 19.27 1.26 -8.85
CA MET A 158 17.86 0.90 -8.68
C MET A 158 16.99 1.39 -9.86
N TYR A 159 17.13 2.66 -10.28
CA TYR A 159 16.25 3.23 -11.30
C TYR A 159 16.43 2.63 -12.71
N HIS A 160 17.58 2.04 -13.04
CA HIS A 160 17.75 1.41 -14.36
C HIS A 160 17.26 -0.03 -14.42
N GLN A 161 16.84 -0.61 -13.29
CA GLN A 161 16.36 -1.98 -13.16
C GLN A 161 14.82 -1.99 -13.08
N PRO A 162 14.13 -2.96 -13.70
CA PRO A 162 12.67 -3.03 -13.65
C PRO A 162 12.15 -3.50 -12.29
N SER A 163 11.12 -2.83 -11.74
CA SER A 163 10.48 -3.21 -10.46
C SER A 163 10.05 -4.68 -10.41
N TYR A 164 9.49 -5.24 -11.48
CA TYR A 164 9.13 -6.67 -11.51
C TYR A 164 10.31 -7.59 -11.19
N LEU A 165 11.55 -7.22 -11.55
CA LEU A 165 12.73 -8.03 -11.22
C LEU A 165 13.18 -7.82 -9.77
N HIS A 166 13.06 -6.60 -9.24
CA HIS A 166 13.29 -6.34 -7.81
C HIS A 166 12.38 -7.23 -6.96
N GLU A 167 11.06 -7.15 -7.20
CA GLU A 167 10.08 -7.92 -6.45
C GLU A 167 10.21 -9.41 -6.71
N GLY A 168 10.38 -9.84 -7.96
CA GLY A 168 10.54 -11.25 -8.30
C GLY A 168 11.74 -11.90 -7.60
N LEU A 169 12.86 -11.19 -7.48
CA LEU A 169 14.03 -11.67 -6.74
C LEU A 169 13.77 -11.70 -5.24
N SER A 170 13.10 -10.69 -4.68
CA SER A 170 12.75 -10.66 -3.27
C SER A 170 11.79 -11.80 -2.90
N ILE A 171 10.81 -12.08 -3.77
CA ILE A 171 9.89 -13.22 -3.65
C ILE A 171 10.62 -14.56 -3.75
N TYR A 172 11.57 -14.68 -4.68
CA TYR A 172 12.36 -15.89 -4.79
C TYR A 172 13.16 -16.14 -3.51
N MET A 173 13.76 -15.08 -2.95
CA MET A 173 14.57 -15.17 -1.75
C MET A 173 13.75 -15.49 -0.49
N GLU A 174 12.62 -14.82 -0.27
CA GLU A 174 11.73 -15.15 0.85
C GLU A 174 11.20 -16.58 0.71
N SER A 175 10.86 -17.01 -0.52
CA SER A 175 10.28 -18.33 -0.76
C SER A 175 11.30 -19.45 -0.55
N LYS A 176 12.55 -19.21 -0.97
CA LYS A 176 13.65 -20.15 -0.78
C LYS A 176 13.97 -20.41 0.69
N GLU A 177 13.77 -19.41 1.55
CA GLU A 177 14.13 -19.48 2.96
C GLU A 177 12.94 -19.87 3.86
N PHE A 178 11.70 -19.54 3.47
CA PHE A 178 10.53 -19.64 4.34
C PHE A 178 9.23 -20.16 3.66
N GLY A 179 9.28 -20.73 2.45
CA GLY A 179 8.06 -21.26 1.81
C GLY A 179 6.99 -20.20 1.52
N GLY A 180 7.44 -18.99 1.17
CA GLY A 180 6.63 -17.80 0.86
C GLY A 180 5.71 -17.90 -0.35
N ARG A 181 5.56 -16.80 -1.10
CA ARG A 181 4.60 -16.68 -2.21
C ARG A 181 4.72 -17.72 -3.33
N PHE A 182 5.86 -18.40 -3.48
CA PHE A 182 5.95 -19.51 -4.45
C PHE A 182 5.05 -20.69 -4.10
N GLU A 183 4.76 -20.90 -2.81
CA GLU A 183 3.98 -22.01 -2.25
C GLU A 183 2.57 -21.54 -1.82
N ASP A 184 2.27 -20.24 -1.90
CA ASP A 184 0.94 -19.72 -1.58
C ASP A 184 -0.05 -19.98 -2.73
N ASP A 185 -1.05 -20.81 -2.47
CA ASP A 185 -2.05 -21.23 -3.46
C ASP A 185 -2.92 -20.07 -3.96
N LEU A 186 -3.21 -19.07 -3.12
CA LEU A 186 -4.03 -17.92 -3.50
C LEU A 186 -3.22 -17.03 -4.46
N PHE A 187 -1.95 -16.82 -4.16
CA PHE A 187 -1.02 -16.11 -5.05
C PHE A 187 -0.87 -16.86 -6.39
N ASN A 188 -0.63 -18.17 -6.36
CA ASN A 188 -0.46 -18.99 -7.56
C ASN A 188 -1.75 -19.03 -8.42
N MET A 189 -2.93 -18.97 -7.80
CA MET A 189 -4.21 -18.82 -8.50
C MET A 189 -4.26 -17.50 -9.28
N TYR A 190 -3.84 -16.37 -8.70
CA TYR A 190 -3.78 -15.10 -9.43
C TYR A 190 -2.84 -15.19 -10.64
N LEU A 191 -1.67 -15.81 -10.47
CA LEU A 191 -0.71 -16.01 -11.58
C LEU A 191 -1.33 -16.85 -12.69
N ARG A 192 -1.97 -17.98 -12.35
CA ARG A 192 -2.65 -18.86 -13.29
C ARG A 192 -3.69 -18.11 -14.12
N SER A 193 -4.55 -17.33 -13.47
CA SER A 193 -5.56 -16.50 -14.15
C SER A 193 -4.95 -15.47 -15.10
N GLU A 194 -3.88 -14.79 -14.70
CA GLU A 194 -3.18 -13.84 -15.58
C GLU A 194 -2.57 -14.57 -16.79
N ILE A 195 -1.86 -15.69 -16.59
CA ILE A 195 -1.19 -16.46 -17.66
C ILE A 195 -2.19 -17.02 -18.67
N LEU A 196 -3.31 -17.57 -18.20
CA LEU A 196 -4.36 -18.14 -19.05
C LEU A 196 -5.16 -17.06 -19.80
N SER A 197 -5.11 -15.80 -19.35
CA SER A 197 -5.82 -14.71 -20.02
C SER A 197 -5.34 -14.47 -21.45
N ASN A 198 -6.18 -13.82 -22.27
CA ASN A 198 -5.79 -13.37 -23.61
C ASN A 198 -4.81 -12.19 -23.59
N ASN A 199 -4.61 -11.58 -22.44
CA ASN A 199 -3.78 -10.40 -22.27
C ASN A 199 -2.32 -10.76 -21.97
N PHE A 200 -2.04 -11.95 -21.44
CA PHE A 200 -0.67 -12.39 -21.19
C PHE A 200 0.17 -12.48 -22.48
N PRO A 201 1.43 -11.99 -22.48
CA PRO A 201 2.16 -11.39 -21.35
C PRO A 201 2.13 -9.85 -21.34
N ARG A 202 2.00 -9.27 -20.14
CA ARG A 202 2.01 -7.81 -19.86
C ARG A 202 2.97 -7.42 -18.75
N TYR A 203 4.11 -8.12 -18.62
CA TYR A 203 5.11 -7.86 -17.57
C TYR A 203 5.60 -6.40 -17.51
N TYR A 204 5.56 -5.68 -18.62
CA TYR A 204 5.89 -4.25 -18.70
C TYR A 204 4.93 -3.35 -17.89
N LEU A 205 3.75 -3.84 -17.49
CA LEU A 205 2.88 -3.14 -16.53
C LEU A 205 3.44 -3.18 -15.11
N GLY A 206 4.29 -4.17 -14.80
CA GLY A 206 5.05 -4.25 -13.56
C GLY A 206 6.37 -3.48 -13.61
N SER A 207 6.56 -2.55 -14.56
CA SER A 207 7.63 -1.55 -14.44
C SER A 207 7.29 -0.60 -13.29
N GLY A 208 8.29 0.02 -12.66
CA GLY A 208 8.07 0.78 -11.43
C GLY A 208 7.23 2.06 -11.56
N SER A 209 6.83 2.45 -12.76
CA SER A 209 5.93 3.55 -13.05
C SER A 209 4.46 3.18 -12.83
N LEU A 210 3.71 4.13 -12.27
CA LEU A 210 2.28 4.01 -11.98
C LEU A 210 1.47 3.64 -13.23
N ILE A 211 0.45 2.81 -13.03
CA ILE A 211 -0.51 2.39 -14.05
C ILE A 211 -1.93 2.43 -13.48
N ASP A 212 -2.92 2.56 -14.35
CA ASP A 212 -4.34 2.61 -13.99
C ASP A 212 -5.05 1.25 -14.17
N ILE A 213 -4.28 0.15 -14.33
CA ILE A 213 -4.81 -1.22 -14.44
C ILE A 213 -4.64 -1.90 -13.09
N TRP A 214 -5.74 -2.42 -12.56
CA TRP A 214 -5.74 -3.15 -11.31
C TRP A 214 -5.09 -4.54 -11.44
N SER A 215 -4.41 -4.96 -10.37
CA SER A 215 -3.84 -6.29 -10.19
C SER A 215 -3.95 -6.63 -8.69
N PRO A 216 -4.31 -7.87 -8.31
CA PRO A 216 -4.61 -8.22 -6.92
C PRO A 216 -3.42 -8.02 -5.98
N ALA A 217 -2.22 -8.40 -6.44
CA ALA A 217 -0.98 -8.23 -5.68
C ALA A 217 -0.05 -7.15 -6.25
N GLY A 218 -0.36 -6.62 -7.45
CA GLY A 218 0.53 -5.76 -8.23
C GLY A 218 1.30 -6.53 -9.31
N PHE A 219 1.38 -5.94 -10.51
CA PHE A 219 2.02 -6.59 -11.66
C PHE A 219 3.52 -6.83 -11.47
N ASN A 220 4.20 -5.99 -10.70
CA ASN A 220 5.60 -6.17 -10.33
C ASN A 220 5.81 -7.48 -9.56
N TYR A 221 4.99 -7.76 -8.54
CA TYR A 221 5.07 -9.00 -7.77
C TYR A 221 4.64 -10.21 -8.60
N MET A 222 3.54 -10.11 -9.33
CA MET A 222 3.00 -11.23 -10.12
C MET A 222 3.95 -11.63 -11.25
N TYR A 223 4.32 -10.70 -12.15
CA TYR A 223 5.24 -11.03 -13.24
C TYR A 223 6.66 -11.26 -12.74
N GLY A 224 7.10 -10.59 -11.68
CA GLY A 224 8.36 -10.91 -11.02
C GLY A 224 8.43 -12.38 -10.61
N THR A 225 7.38 -12.87 -9.94
CA THR A 225 7.27 -14.28 -9.55
C THR A 225 7.29 -15.20 -10.76
N ILE A 226 6.41 -14.98 -11.74
CA ILE A 226 6.32 -15.82 -12.94
C ILE A 226 7.69 -15.93 -13.61
N LEU A 227 8.33 -14.80 -13.88
CA LEU A 227 9.60 -14.79 -14.63
C LEU A 227 10.74 -15.43 -13.83
N VAL A 228 10.89 -15.09 -12.54
CA VAL A 228 11.99 -15.62 -11.73
C VAL A 228 11.79 -17.10 -11.42
N LYS A 229 10.59 -17.53 -11.05
CA LYS A 229 10.24 -18.95 -10.81
C LYS A 229 10.55 -19.79 -12.05
N GLU A 230 10.11 -19.35 -13.21
CA GLU A 230 10.29 -20.09 -14.47
C GLU A 230 11.75 -20.06 -14.98
N ILE A 231 12.50 -18.98 -14.76
CA ILE A 231 13.94 -18.96 -15.05
C ILE A 231 14.68 -19.97 -14.18
N VAL A 232 14.38 -20.01 -12.88
CA VAL A 232 15.03 -20.94 -11.94
C VAL A 232 14.66 -22.38 -12.25
N ASN A 233 13.39 -22.67 -12.53
CA ASN A 233 12.92 -24.03 -12.84
C ASN A 233 13.53 -24.56 -14.14
N ASN A 234 13.61 -23.73 -15.19
CA ASN A 234 14.04 -24.17 -16.51
C ASN A 234 15.56 -24.07 -16.74
N TYR A 235 16.25 -23.13 -16.08
CA TYR A 235 17.68 -22.85 -16.33
C TYR A 235 18.55 -22.85 -15.05
N GLY A 236 17.94 -22.93 -13.87
CA GLY A 236 18.63 -22.99 -12.58
C GLY A 236 19.04 -21.63 -12.01
N GLU A 237 19.29 -21.60 -10.69
CA GLU A 237 19.73 -20.41 -9.95
C GLU A 237 21.02 -19.80 -10.54
N GLY A 238 21.91 -20.65 -11.05
CA GLY A 238 23.14 -20.20 -11.72
C GLY A 238 22.88 -19.31 -12.93
N ALA A 239 21.86 -19.62 -13.74
CA ALA A 239 21.47 -18.80 -14.88
C ALA A 239 20.86 -17.47 -14.42
N LEU A 240 19.95 -17.50 -13.44
CA LEU A 240 19.35 -16.30 -12.84
C LEU A 240 20.44 -15.31 -12.37
N ARG A 241 21.42 -15.81 -11.61
CA ARG A 241 22.55 -15.00 -11.14
C ARG A 241 23.34 -14.37 -12.29
N GLN A 242 23.55 -15.08 -13.40
CA GLN A 242 24.26 -14.52 -14.55
C GLN A 242 23.41 -13.49 -15.32
N ILE A 243 22.10 -13.67 -15.40
CA ILE A 243 21.18 -12.70 -16.02
C ILE A 243 21.25 -11.37 -15.26
N ILE A 244 21.14 -11.42 -13.92
CA ILE A 244 21.30 -10.27 -13.03
C ILE A 244 22.63 -9.55 -13.29
N ARG A 245 23.72 -10.32 -13.37
CA ARG A 245 25.05 -9.75 -13.63
C ARG A 245 25.14 -9.04 -14.96
N VAL A 246 24.56 -9.61 -16.02
CA VAL A 246 24.55 -8.97 -17.35
C VAL A 246 23.75 -7.68 -17.30
N LEU A 247 22.55 -7.69 -16.71
CA LEU A 247 21.73 -6.48 -16.54
C LEU A 247 22.49 -5.36 -15.85
N ASN A 248 23.24 -5.70 -14.80
CA ASN A 248 23.94 -4.70 -13.99
C ASN A 248 25.23 -4.19 -14.65
N THR A 249 25.69 -4.77 -15.77
CA THR A 249 26.93 -4.34 -16.46
C THR A 249 26.74 -3.21 -17.46
N ASN A 250 25.51 -2.94 -17.87
CA ASN A 250 25.20 -1.87 -18.81
C ASN A 250 23.82 -1.29 -18.52
N VAL A 251 23.76 -0.01 -18.18
CA VAL A 251 22.53 0.75 -17.90
C VAL A 251 21.50 0.69 -19.03
N PHE A 252 21.89 0.36 -20.26
CA PHE A 252 21.00 0.20 -21.42
C PHE A 252 20.51 -1.23 -21.64
N SER A 253 21.09 -2.24 -20.97
CA SER A 253 20.65 -3.63 -21.10
C SER A 253 19.25 -3.86 -20.54
N ASN A 254 18.56 -4.84 -21.12
CA ASN A 254 17.19 -5.21 -20.81
C ASN A 254 17.09 -6.71 -20.51
N LEU A 255 15.99 -7.13 -19.87
CA LEU A 255 15.86 -8.50 -19.38
C LEU A 255 15.86 -9.54 -20.50
N ASP A 256 15.16 -9.26 -21.59
CA ASP A 256 15.10 -10.14 -22.77
C ASP A 256 16.48 -10.36 -23.41
N GLU A 257 17.27 -9.28 -23.54
CA GLU A 257 18.65 -9.38 -24.01
C GLU A 257 19.50 -10.21 -23.04
N ALA A 258 19.50 -9.86 -21.75
CA ALA A 258 20.30 -10.53 -20.72
C ALA A 258 19.95 -12.02 -20.63
N PHE A 259 18.66 -12.35 -20.71
CA PHE A 259 18.17 -13.72 -20.80
C PHE A 259 18.78 -14.44 -22.01
N TYR A 260 18.62 -13.90 -23.22
CA TYR A 260 19.18 -14.50 -24.43
C TYR A 260 20.71 -14.68 -24.35
N TRP A 261 21.43 -13.71 -23.81
CA TRP A 261 22.89 -13.79 -23.67
C TRP A 261 23.32 -14.96 -22.79
N VAL A 262 22.57 -15.25 -21.73
CA VAL A 262 22.89 -16.31 -20.76
C VAL A 262 22.36 -17.67 -21.20
N THR A 263 21.09 -17.76 -21.59
CA THR A 263 20.39 -19.03 -21.86
C THR A 263 20.54 -19.49 -23.31
N LYS A 264 20.84 -18.56 -24.22
CA LYS A 264 20.78 -18.74 -25.69
C LYS A 264 19.38 -19.05 -26.21
N ASP A 265 18.35 -18.80 -25.41
CA ASP A 265 16.95 -19.01 -25.76
C ASP A 265 16.22 -17.70 -26.01
N SER A 266 15.17 -17.75 -26.81
CA SER A 266 14.36 -16.58 -27.17
C SER A 266 13.42 -16.20 -26.03
N TRP A 267 13.46 -14.94 -25.60
CA TRP A 267 12.54 -14.42 -24.58
C TRP A 267 11.07 -14.61 -24.97
N THR A 268 10.72 -14.33 -26.23
CA THR A 268 9.36 -14.55 -26.73
C THR A 268 8.98 -16.03 -26.69
N ARG A 269 9.92 -16.93 -26.99
CA ARG A 269 9.65 -18.37 -26.95
C ARG A 269 9.45 -18.84 -25.51
N PHE A 270 10.30 -18.39 -24.59
CA PHE A 270 10.18 -18.62 -23.16
C PHE A 270 8.79 -18.24 -22.62
N LEU A 271 8.29 -17.03 -22.94
CA LEU A 271 6.95 -16.60 -22.54
C LEU A 271 5.83 -17.47 -23.14
N VAL A 272 5.97 -17.90 -24.39
CA VAL A 272 5.02 -18.82 -25.04
C VAL A 272 5.03 -20.20 -24.37
N ASP A 273 6.21 -20.70 -24.01
CA ASP A 273 6.37 -21.99 -23.35
C ASP A 273 5.74 -21.99 -21.96
N ILE A 274 5.90 -20.91 -21.18
CA ILE A 274 5.17 -20.70 -19.90
C ILE A 274 3.67 -20.81 -20.14
N LYS A 275 3.11 -20.06 -21.09
CA LYS A 275 1.66 -20.11 -21.35
C LYS A 275 1.21 -21.51 -21.77
N GLN A 276 2.01 -22.20 -22.58
CA GLN A 276 1.68 -23.55 -23.03
C GLN A 276 1.68 -24.57 -21.89
N GLU A 277 2.58 -24.43 -20.92
CA GLU A 277 2.60 -25.29 -19.73
C GLU A 277 1.30 -25.17 -18.92
N TYR A 278 0.87 -23.93 -18.66
CA TYR A 278 -0.37 -23.66 -17.92
C TYR A 278 -1.62 -24.06 -18.70
N LEU A 279 -1.61 -23.97 -20.04
CA LEU A 279 -2.68 -24.51 -20.87
C LEU A 279 -2.78 -26.04 -20.77
N ASN A 280 -1.64 -26.73 -20.72
CA ASN A 280 -1.63 -28.19 -20.51
C ASN A 280 -2.12 -28.56 -19.10
N GLU A 281 -1.77 -27.76 -18.08
CA GLU A 281 -2.31 -27.92 -16.73
C GLU A 281 -3.82 -27.71 -16.70
N TYR A 282 -4.31 -26.66 -17.37
CA TYR A 282 -5.73 -26.40 -17.53
C TYR A 282 -6.47 -27.60 -18.13
N ASP A 283 -5.97 -28.19 -19.21
CA ASP A 283 -6.60 -29.36 -19.84
C ASP A 283 -6.73 -30.53 -18.84
N ARG A 284 -5.69 -30.78 -18.03
CA ARG A 284 -5.71 -31.80 -16.97
C ARG A 284 -6.74 -31.50 -15.87
N LEU A 285 -6.82 -30.24 -15.43
CA LEU A 285 -7.78 -29.83 -14.38
C LEU A 285 -9.22 -29.84 -14.91
N ASN A 286 -9.42 -29.48 -16.17
CA ASN A 286 -10.72 -29.56 -16.84
C ASN A 286 -11.19 -31.02 -16.97
N GLU A 287 -10.29 -31.98 -17.23
CA GLU A 287 -10.60 -33.41 -17.18
C GLU A 287 -11.01 -33.90 -15.78
N LYS A 288 -10.49 -33.28 -14.71
CA LYS A 288 -10.94 -33.50 -13.32
C LYS A 288 -12.29 -32.82 -13.00
N GLY A 289 -12.81 -32.00 -13.91
CA GLY A 289 -14.11 -31.36 -13.80
C GLY A 289 -14.08 -29.87 -13.43
N TYR A 290 -12.91 -29.26 -13.24
CA TYR A 290 -12.81 -27.80 -13.02
C TYR A 290 -13.32 -27.02 -14.24
N LYS A 291 -13.86 -25.83 -14.00
CA LYS A 291 -14.42 -24.97 -15.06
C LYS A 291 -13.87 -23.56 -15.00
N LEU A 292 -13.64 -22.98 -16.18
CA LEU A 292 -13.38 -21.55 -16.35
C LEU A 292 -14.69 -20.75 -16.52
N SER A 293 -15.80 -21.43 -16.85
CA SER A 293 -17.09 -20.80 -17.07
C SER A 293 -17.91 -20.69 -15.80
N TRP A 294 -18.54 -19.54 -15.63
CA TRP A 294 -19.36 -19.18 -14.48
C TRP A 294 -20.42 -18.15 -14.91
N LEU A 295 -21.35 -17.84 -14.00
CA LEU A 295 -22.45 -16.91 -14.25
C LEU A 295 -22.10 -15.54 -13.67
N LYS A 296 -21.88 -14.54 -14.52
CA LYS A 296 -21.76 -13.13 -14.12
C LYS A 296 -23.15 -12.51 -14.00
N ILE A 297 -23.47 -11.91 -12.85
CA ILE A 297 -24.82 -11.36 -12.60
C ILE A 297 -24.89 -9.83 -12.59
N ASP A 298 -23.74 -9.15 -12.52
CA ASP A 298 -23.60 -7.70 -12.60
C ASP A 298 -22.26 -7.32 -13.25
N ASP A 299 -21.85 -6.04 -13.19
CA ASP A 299 -20.59 -5.54 -13.75
C ASP A 299 -19.46 -5.43 -12.72
N THR A 300 -19.52 -6.20 -11.62
CA THR A 300 -18.44 -6.21 -10.62
C THR A 300 -17.10 -6.63 -11.20
N TYR A 301 -16.00 -6.11 -10.63
CA TYR A 301 -14.61 -6.37 -11.02
C TYR A 301 -13.63 -5.92 -9.91
N GLN A 302 -12.31 -5.95 -10.15
CA GLN A 302 -11.25 -5.57 -9.19
C GLN A 302 -11.39 -6.28 -7.85
N ASN A 303 -11.21 -5.56 -6.73
CA ASN A 303 -11.29 -6.06 -5.37
C ASN A 303 -12.72 -6.04 -4.80
N THR A 304 -13.74 -6.30 -5.62
CA THR A 304 -15.09 -6.60 -5.12
C THR A 304 -15.00 -7.72 -4.09
N GLY A 305 -15.70 -7.60 -2.96
CA GLY A 305 -15.43 -8.42 -1.78
C GLY A 305 -16.47 -8.28 -0.67
N ASN A 306 -16.21 -8.97 0.44
CA ASN A 306 -16.90 -8.87 1.72
C ASN A 306 -18.43 -9.02 1.59
N LEU A 307 -18.87 -10.13 1.00
CA LEU A 307 -20.30 -10.43 0.90
C LEU A 307 -20.89 -10.75 2.28
N ARG A 308 -22.06 -10.18 2.60
CA ARG A 308 -22.79 -10.38 3.87
C ARG A 308 -24.31 -10.41 3.65
N THR A 309 -25.07 -10.81 4.66
CA THR A 309 -26.54 -10.76 4.63
C THR A 309 -27.14 -10.56 6.02
N ASP A 310 -28.26 -9.84 6.08
CA ASP A 310 -29.13 -9.75 7.26
C ASP A 310 -30.22 -10.84 7.27
N GLY A 311 -30.17 -11.78 6.31
CA GLY A 311 -31.17 -12.82 6.07
C GLY A 311 -32.31 -12.40 5.13
N VAL A 312 -32.33 -11.14 4.68
CA VAL A 312 -33.33 -10.60 3.74
C VAL A 312 -32.68 -10.04 2.49
N SER A 313 -31.62 -9.25 2.67
CA SER A 313 -30.88 -8.53 1.63
C SER A 313 -29.45 -9.05 1.50
N LEU A 314 -28.89 -8.91 0.29
CA LEU A 314 -27.48 -9.17 0.03
C LEU A 314 -26.70 -7.86 0.18
N TYR A 315 -25.56 -7.94 0.88
CA TYR A 315 -24.62 -6.85 1.03
C TYR A 315 -23.26 -7.24 0.43
N GLY A 316 -22.51 -6.25 -0.07
CA GLY A 316 -21.15 -6.45 -0.55
C GLY A 316 -20.39 -5.14 -0.71
N TYR A 317 -19.06 -5.20 -0.59
CA TYR A 317 -18.20 -4.13 -1.08
C TYR A 317 -18.06 -4.32 -2.60
N LEU A 318 -18.77 -3.49 -3.37
CA LEU A 318 -18.85 -3.65 -4.82
C LEU A 318 -18.02 -2.58 -5.52
N VAL A 319 -17.28 -3.01 -6.54
CA VAL A 319 -16.59 -2.14 -7.48
C VAL A 319 -17.21 -2.36 -8.85
N MET A 320 -17.90 -1.34 -9.36
CA MET A 320 -18.58 -1.38 -10.66
C MET A 320 -18.22 -0.14 -11.50
N PRO A 321 -18.20 -0.25 -12.84
CA PRO A 321 -17.89 0.87 -13.71
C PRO A 321 -18.85 2.05 -13.49
N ASP A 322 -18.28 3.26 -13.47
CA ASP A 322 -18.97 4.54 -13.27
C ASP A 322 -19.80 4.64 -11.97
N GLN A 323 -19.53 3.77 -10.99
CA GLN A 323 -20.18 3.78 -9.67
C GLN A 323 -19.19 4.05 -8.54
N PRO A 324 -19.62 4.69 -7.43
CA PRO A 324 -18.79 4.83 -6.24
C PRO A 324 -18.42 3.48 -5.61
N LYS A 325 -17.15 3.28 -5.27
CA LYS A 325 -16.72 2.11 -4.50
C LYS A 325 -17.26 2.20 -3.07
N GLY A 326 -17.84 1.11 -2.55
CA GLY A 326 -18.41 1.08 -1.20
C GLY A 326 -19.31 -0.10 -0.92
N VAL A 327 -20.06 -0.02 0.17
CA VAL A 327 -21.02 -1.02 0.62
C VAL A 327 -22.35 -0.83 -0.10
N TYR A 328 -22.80 -1.88 -0.78
CA TYR A 328 -24.09 -1.95 -1.45
C TYR A 328 -25.01 -2.92 -0.72
N LYS A 329 -26.31 -2.59 -0.65
CA LYS A 329 -27.42 -3.45 -0.21
C LYS A 329 -28.39 -3.62 -1.38
N ASP A 330 -28.53 -4.83 -1.90
CA ASP A 330 -29.39 -5.12 -3.08
C ASP A 330 -29.18 -4.12 -4.25
N ASN A 331 -27.92 -3.80 -4.55
CA ASN A 331 -27.48 -2.81 -5.55
C ASN A 331 -27.72 -1.32 -5.19
N GLU A 332 -28.17 -1.00 -3.99
CA GLU A 332 -28.22 0.36 -3.46
C GLU A 332 -26.97 0.67 -2.63
N LEU A 333 -26.23 1.72 -2.98
CA LEU A 333 -25.05 2.17 -2.21
C LEU A 333 -25.50 2.76 -0.87
N ILE A 334 -25.06 2.16 0.24
CA ILE A 334 -25.41 2.62 1.60
C ILE A 334 -24.23 3.24 2.36
N LYS A 335 -22.98 2.92 1.99
CA LYS A 335 -21.77 3.47 2.64
C LYS A 335 -20.63 3.60 1.63
N LYS A 336 -20.03 4.77 1.46
CA LYS A 336 -18.91 5.00 0.52
C LYS A 336 -17.57 4.69 1.17
N GLY A 337 -16.62 4.17 0.39
CA GLY A 337 -15.22 4.04 0.82
C GLY A 337 -14.96 3.07 1.98
N VAL A 338 -15.98 2.29 2.39
CA VAL A 338 -15.88 1.26 3.41
C VAL A 338 -15.84 -0.10 2.71
N SER A 339 -14.77 -0.86 2.91
CA SER A 339 -14.56 -2.18 2.30
C SER A 339 -14.72 -3.34 3.29
N SER A 340 -14.45 -3.11 4.58
CA SER A 340 -14.58 -4.12 5.64
C SER A 340 -15.77 -3.76 6.53
N PHE A 341 -16.79 -4.63 6.53
CA PHE A 341 -18.02 -4.45 7.29
C PHE A 341 -18.68 -5.80 7.64
N ASP A 342 -19.60 -5.76 8.60
CA ASP A 342 -20.49 -6.88 8.91
C ASP A 342 -21.92 -6.37 9.19
N VAL A 343 -22.92 -7.25 9.06
CA VAL A 343 -24.32 -6.90 9.25
C VAL A 343 -25.03 -7.97 10.08
N ASN A 344 -25.86 -7.54 11.04
CA ASN A 344 -26.67 -8.47 11.84
C ASN A 344 -28.09 -8.63 11.27
N SER A 345 -28.91 -9.49 11.90
CA SER A 345 -30.27 -9.75 11.41
C SER A 345 -31.25 -8.58 11.62
N ARG A 346 -30.83 -7.50 12.29
CA ARG A 346 -31.61 -6.24 12.39
C ARG A 346 -31.26 -5.26 11.27
N GLY A 347 -30.22 -5.54 10.48
CA GLY A 347 -29.66 -4.60 9.52
C GLY A 347 -28.73 -3.55 10.14
N ASP A 348 -28.29 -3.75 11.40
CA ASP A 348 -27.25 -2.90 11.99
C ASP A 348 -25.89 -3.23 11.35
N LEU A 349 -25.04 -2.23 11.16
CA LEU A 349 -23.73 -2.37 10.53
C LEU A 349 -22.60 -2.27 11.53
N LEU A 350 -21.57 -3.09 11.32
CA LEU A 350 -20.22 -2.86 11.83
C LEU A 350 -19.32 -2.52 10.65
N TYR A 351 -18.38 -1.60 10.82
CA TYR A 351 -17.37 -1.34 9.79
C TYR A 351 -16.09 -0.75 10.34
N LEU A 352 -15.02 -0.98 9.60
CA LEU A 352 -13.69 -0.50 9.92
C LEU A 352 -13.36 0.76 9.13
N VAL A 353 -12.80 1.76 9.80
CA VAL A 353 -12.27 2.98 9.18
C VAL A 353 -10.83 3.18 9.63
N THR A 354 -9.93 3.41 8.69
CA THR A 354 -8.57 3.84 9.00
C THR A 354 -8.51 5.36 9.11
N THR A 355 -7.97 5.85 10.22
CA THR A 355 -7.70 7.27 10.45
C THR A 355 -6.20 7.52 10.49
N TYR A 356 -5.79 8.74 10.18
CA TYR A 356 -4.39 9.18 10.24
C TYR A 356 -4.28 10.44 11.09
N ASN A 357 -3.48 10.39 12.14
CA ASN A 357 -3.23 11.54 13.01
C ASN A 357 -1.83 11.47 13.62
N MET A 358 -1.07 12.57 13.53
CA MET A 358 0.29 12.69 14.10
C MET A 358 1.24 11.54 13.71
N GLY A 359 1.15 11.03 12.48
CA GLY A 359 2.02 9.94 12.00
C GLY A 359 1.48 8.53 12.21
N TYR A 360 0.38 8.34 12.95
CA TYR A 360 -0.17 7.03 13.24
C TYR A 360 -1.36 6.70 12.34
N TYR A 361 -1.30 5.54 11.69
CA TYR A 361 -2.44 4.96 10.98
C TYR A 361 -3.16 3.98 11.91
N THR A 362 -4.38 4.33 12.30
CA THR A 362 -5.15 3.56 13.27
C THR A 362 -6.48 3.11 12.69
N ASN A 363 -6.73 1.81 12.73
CA ASN A 363 -8.00 1.18 12.38
C ASN A 363 -8.99 1.33 13.53
N LYS A 364 -10.21 1.79 13.23
CA LYS A 364 -11.26 2.07 14.20
C LYS A 364 -12.54 1.35 13.82
N LEU A 365 -13.08 0.56 14.75
CA LEU A 365 -14.31 -0.21 14.53
C LEU A 365 -15.52 0.61 14.98
N TYR A 366 -16.48 0.82 14.08
CA TYR A 366 -17.72 1.53 14.36
C TYR A 366 -18.92 0.59 14.27
N TYR A 367 -19.91 0.83 15.13
CA TYR A 367 -21.24 0.23 15.12
C TYR A 367 -22.26 1.30 14.74
N ASP A 368 -23.14 0.99 13.79
CA ASP A 368 -24.13 1.91 13.22
C ASP A 368 -25.49 1.22 13.16
N CYS A 369 -26.49 1.80 13.82
CA CYS A 369 -27.86 1.28 13.86
C CYS A 369 -28.89 2.37 13.56
N ASP A 370 -30.08 1.96 13.11
CA ASP A 370 -31.25 2.85 12.96
C ASP A 370 -31.88 3.13 14.34
N CYS A 371 -31.10 3.78 15.21
CA CYS A 371 -31.34 3.94 16.63
C CYS A 371 -31.01 5.38 17.07
N LEU A 372 -31.59 5.85 18.18
CA LEU A 372 -31.44 7.24 18.66
C LEU A 372 -29.98 7.66 18.96
N ASN A 373 -29.12 6.71 19.32
CA ASN A 373 -27.72 6.98 19.63
C ASN A 373 -26.83 7.03 18.38
N GLY A 374 -27.33 6.58 17.24
CA GLY A 374 -26.61 6.54 15.97
C GLY A 374 -25.31 5.74 16.03
N GLU A 375 -24.39 6.16 15.17
CA GLU A 375 -23.06 5.58 15.02
C GLU A 375 -22.18 5.74 16.27
N ARG A 376 -21.39 4.71 16.58
CA ARG A 376 -20.57 4.63 17.77
C ARG A 376 -19.23 3.92 17.53
N LEU A 377 -18.14 4.51 18.02
CA LEU A 377 -16.83 3.84 18.13
C LEU A 377 -16.86 2.72 19.18
N ILE A 378 -16.43 1.53 18.78
CA ILE A 378 -16.34 0.33 19.64
C ILE A 378 -14.93 0.19 20.23
N ASP A 379 -13.91 0.12 19.38
CA ASP A 379 -12.50 0.04 19.79
C ASP A 379 -11.58 0.50 18.64
N GLU A 380 -10.29 0.62 18.95
CA GLU A 380 -9.22 1.02 18.03
C GLU A 380 -8.18 -0.11 17.89
N ARG A 381 -7.37 -0.04 16.83
CA ARG A 381 -6.41 -1.08 16.41
C ARG A 381 -7.07 -2.42 16.13
N VAL A 382 -8.28 -2.38 15.57
CA VAL A 382 -9.04 -3.59 15.20
C VAL A 382 -8.57 -4.11 13.84
N LYS A 383 -8.46 -5.45 13.73
CA LYS A 383 -8.07 -6.15 12.49
C LYS A 383 -9.24 -6.92 11.87
N ALA A 384 -9.79 -7.87 12.61
CA ALA A 384 -10.97 -8.64 12.21
C ALA A 384 -12.12 -8.43 13.21
N PHE A 385 -13.37 -8.57 12.76
CA PHE A 385 -14.54 -8.40 13.61
C PHE A 385 -15.77 -9.08 13.01
N GLY A 386 -16.78 -9.31 13.84
CA GLY A 386 -18.09 -9.77 13.41
C GLY A 386 -19.12 -9.73 14.53
N PHE A 387 -20.38 -9.76 14.15
CA PHE A 387 -21.49 -9.86 15.09
C PHE A 387 -21.57 -11.26 15.72
N VAL A 388 -22.00 -11.30 16.98
CA VAL A 388 -22.26 -12.51 17.76
C VAL A 388 -23.72 -12.47 18.18
N GLY A 389 -24.59 -12.99 17.30
CA GLY A 389 -26.03 -12.68 17.35
C GLY A 389 -26.29 -11.19 17.14
N ASN A 390 -27.35 -10.64 17.73
CA ASN A 390 -27.73 -9.23 17.54
C ASN A 390 -27.19 -8.28 18.61
N ASP A 391 -26.64 -8.80 19.71
CA ASP A 391 -26.39 -8.00 20.91
C ASP A 391 -24.92 -7.99 21.35
N LYS A 392 -24.03 -8.67 20.62
CA LYS A 392 -22.61 -8.73 20.94
C LYS A 392 -21.77 -8.61 19.67
N ILE A 393 -20.54 -8.15 19.84
CA ILE A 393 -19.53 -8.00 18.79
C ILE A 393 -18.28 -8.72 19.25
N ALA A 394 -17.72 -9.59 18.42
CA ALA A 394 -16.40 -10.15 18.62
C ALA A 394 -15.41 -9.44 17.69
N TYR A 395 -14.23 -9.11 18.19
CA TYR A 395 -13.22 -8.41 17.40
C TYR A 395 -11.80 -8.74 17.86
N SER A 396 -10.88 -8.77 16.90
CA SER A 396 -9.45 -8.93 17.10
C SER A 396 -8.78 -7.56 17.20
N LYS A 397 -7.91 -7.41 18.19
CA LYS A 397 -7.15 -6.18 18.45
C LYS A 397 -5.65 -6.45 18.36
N LEU A 398 -4.93 -5.51 17.75
CA LEU A 398 -3.49 -5.52 17.55
C LEU A 398 -2.77 -4.71 18.64
N ASP A 399 -1.66 -5.24 19.15
CA ASP A 399 -0.70 -4.52 19.99
C ASP A 399 0.70 -5.10 19.76
N LYS A 400 1.65 -4.27 19.28
CA LYS A 400 3.06 -4.64 19.10
C LYS A 400 3.23 -5.92 18.29
N GLY A 401 2.53 -6.04 17.16
CA GLY A 401 2.59 -7.23 16.30
C GLY A 401 1.93 -8.50 16.85
N LEU A 402 1.28 -8.43 18.03
CA LEU A 402 0.49 -9.51 18.62
C LEU A 402 -0.99 -9.22 18.47
N THR A 403 -1.82 -10.26 18.43
CA THR A 403 -3.28 -10.10 18.39
C THR A 403 -3.98 -10.75 19.56
N ALA A 404 -5.14 -10.23 19.93
CA ALA A 404 -6.01 -10.74 20.99
C ALA A 404 -7.48 -10.68 20.56
N LEU A 405 -8.32 -11.56 21.11
CA LEU A 405 -9.76 -11.61 20.82
C LEU A 405 -10.57 -11.02 21.96
N TYR A 406 -11.51 -10.12 21.63
CA TYR A 406 -12.41 -9.46 22.58
C TYR A 406 -13.88 -9.71 22.22
N LEU A 407 -14.73 -9.61 23.24
CA LEU A 407 -16.19 -9.63 23.14
C LEU A 407 -16.74 -8.37 23.78
N TYR A 408 -17.53 -7.63 23.01
CA TYR A 408 -18.22 -6.42 23.42
C TYR A 408 -19.73 -6.69 23.50
N ASP A 409 -20.36 -6.35 24.61
CA ASP A 409 -21.82 -6.46 24.77
C ASP A 409 -22.49 -5.10 24.50
N LEU A 410 -23.36 -5.05 23.48
CA LEU A 410 -24.04 -3.83 23.03
C LEU A 410 -25.05 -3.27 24.03
N LYS A 411 -25.57 -4.10 24.94
CA LYS A 411 -26.59 -3.71 25.93
C LYS A 411 -25.95 -3.09 27.17
N THR A 412 -24.85 -3.66 27.63
CA THR A 412 -24.18 -3.29 28.88
C THR A 412 -22.98 -2.38 28.67
N ASN A 413 -22.40 -2.37 27.46
CA ASN A 413 -21.11 -1.75 27.14
C ASN A 413 -19.91 -2.37 27.84
N GLU A 414 -20.06 -3.61 28.30
CA GLU A 414 -18.96 -4.35 28.91
C GLU A 414 -18.08 -4.97 27.81
N VAL A 415 -16.76 -4.90 28.04
CA VAL A 415 -15.74 -5.50 27.19
C VAL A 415 -15.08 -6.63 27.96
N LYS A 416 -15.05 -7.81 27.37
CA LYS A 416 -14.37 -8.99 27.90
C LYS A 416 -13.31 -9.46 26.92
N LYS A 417 -12.07 -9.59 27.40
CA LYS A 417 -11.00 -10.26 26.65
C LYS A 417 -11.24 -11.78 26.70
N LEU A 418 -11.32 -12.43 25.54
CA LEU A 418 -11.58 -13.87 25.40
C LEU A 418 -10.30 -14.68 25.21
N ILE A 419 -9.38 -14.16 24.38
CA ILE A 419 -8.06 -14.75 24.09
C ILE A 419 -7.03 -13.65 24.33
N ASP A 420 -5.92 -13.97 25.00
CA ASP A 420 -4.89 -12.96 25.30
C ASP A 420 -4.09 -12.53 24.07
N PHE A 421 -3.10 -11.66 24.24
CA PHE A 421 -2.18 -11.32 23.17
C PHE A 421 -1.24 -12.48 22.88
N GLY A 422 -1.09 -12.85 21.61
CA GLY A 422 -0.20 -13.93 21.19
C GLY A 422 0.11 -13.88 19.69
N LYS A 423 0.87 -14.88 19.22
CA LYS A 423 1.34 -14.99 17.83
C LYS A 423 0.34 -15.75 16.96
N TYR A 424 -0.74 -15.07 16.65
CA TYR A 424 -1.77 -15.56 15.74
C TYR A 424 -2.41 -14.38 15.02
N VAL A 425 -3.08 -14.66 13.91
CA VAL A 425 -3.85 -13.66 13.15
C VAL A 425 -5.25 -14.19 12.93
N PHE A 426 -6.25 -13.40 13.30
CA PHE A 426 -7.66 -13.70 13.01
C PHE A 426 -8.00 -13.16 11.63
N ASN A 427 -8.44 -14.02 10.71
CA ASN A 427 -8.82 -13.65 9.35
C ASN A 427 -10.30 -13.26 9.26
N ASP A 428 -11.18 -14.05 9.89
CA ASP A 428 -12.63 -13.88 9.86
C ASP A 428 -13.24 -14.21 11.22
N ILE A 429 -14.32 -13.52 11.59
CA ILE A 429 -15.06 -13.76 12.83
C ILE A 429 -16.55 -13.72 12.52
N VAL A 430 -17.28 -14.77 12.90
CA VAL A 430 -18.74 -14.90 12.72
C VAL A 430 -19.33 -15.57 13.96
N GLY A 431 -20.51 -15.14 14.42
CA GLY A 431 -21.04 -15.64 15.69
C GLY A 431 -22.56 -15.77 15.79
N ARG A 432 -22.97 -16.71 16.66
CA ARG A 432 -24.35 -16.90 17.15
C ARG A 432 -24.45 -16.47 18.61
N GLU A 433 -25.64 -16.50 19.20
CA GLU A 433 -25.85 -15.98 20.57
C GLU A 433 -24.93 -16.61 21.64
N ASP A 434 -24.54 -17.87 21.47
CA ASP A 434 -23.81 -18.71 22.43
C ASP A 434 -22.41 -19.14 21.98
N LYS A 435 -22.05 -18.91 20.71
CA LYS A 435 -20.82 -19.44 20.10
C LYS A 435 -20.25 -18.51 19.04
N ILE A 436 -18.94 -18.38 19.02
CA ILE A 436 -18.18 -17.64 18.00
C ILE A 436 -17.42 -18.67 17.18
N TYR A 437 -17.38 -18.50 15.86
CA TYR A 437 -16.45 -19.19 14.99
C TYR A 437 -15.52 -18.17 14.35
N PHE A 438 -14.28 -18.56 14.14
CA PHE A 438 -13.31 -17.69 13.52
C PHE A 438 -12.29 -18.51 12.73
N SER A 439 -11.80 -17.94 11.63
CA SER A 439 -10.62 -18.43 10.94
C SER A 439 -9.42 -17.72 11.53
N ALA A 440 -8.41 -18.47 11.94
CA ALA A 440 -7.17 -17.90 12.46
C ALA A 440 -5.96 -18.68 11.97
N ASN A 441 -4.92 -17.94 11.60
CA ASN A 441 -3.59 -18.48 11.42
C ASN A 441 -2.92 -18.59 12.80
N TYR A 442 -2.66 -19.83 13.23
CA TYR A 442 -1.98 -20.16 14.48
C TYR A 442 -0.95 -21.27 14.18
N ASN A 443 0.29 -21.11 14.65
CA ASN A 443 1.41 -22.00 14.30
C ASN A 443 1.65 -22.13 12.78
N ASN A 444 1.49 -21.03 12.03
CA ASN A 444 1.62 -20.94 10.58
C ASN A 444 0.61 -21.76 9.75
N GLN A 445 -0.46 -22.27 10.39
CA GLN A 445 -1.57 -22.95 9.73
C GLN A 445 -2.87 -22.17 9.99
N THR A 446 -3.68 -22.00 8.95
CA THR A 446 -4.99 -21.36 9.07
C THR A 446 -6.05 -22.42 9.18
N ASP A 447 -6.74 -22.43 10.32
CA ASP A 447 -7.86 -23.34 10.60
C ASP A 447 -9.10 -22.57 11.05
N ILE A 448 -10.23 -23.26 11.04
CA ILE A 448 -11.47 -22.85 11.69
C ILE A 448 -11.42 -23.25 13.16
N TYR A 449 -11.74 -22.30 14.03
CA TYR A 449 -11.90 -22.51 15.46
C TYR A 449 -13.31 -22.11 15.89
N SER A 450 -13.72 -22.61 17.06
CA SER A 450 -14.93 -22.16 17.75
C SER A 450 -14.63 -21.81 19.19
N TYR A 451 -15.30 -20.78 19.71
CA TYR A 451 -15.31 -20.40 21.12
C TYR A 451 -16.73 -20.53 21.67
N ASP A 452 -16.93 -21.43 22.63
CA ASP A 452 -18.19 -21.57 23.36
C ASP A 452 -18.26 -20.51 24.46
N LEU A 453 -19.23 -19.59 24.43
CA LEU A 453 -19.40 -18.55 25.46
C LEU A 453 -19.72 -19.12 26.85
N SER A 454 -20.21 -20.35 26.90
CA SER A 454 -20.34 -21.17 28.11
C SER A 454 -20.14 -22.62 27.68
N PRO A 455 -19.05 -23.30 28.08
CA PRO A 455 -18.27 -23.08 29.29
C PRO A 455 -16.99 -22.23 29.13
N GLU A 456 -16.86 -21.38 28.11
CA GLU A 456 -15.63 -20.59 27.81
C GLU A 456 -14.47 -21.48 27.38
N LYS A 457 -14.70 -22.26 26.32
CA LYS A 457 -13.71 -23.18 25.76
C LYS A 457 -13.53 -22.97 24.26
N ILE A 458 -12.30 -23.17 23.81
CA ILE A 458 -11.93 -23.11 22.39
C ILE A 458 -11.78 -24.52 21.85
N TYR A 459 -12.31 -24.75 20.66
CA TYR A 459 -12.13 -25.99 19.92
C TYR A 459 -11.61 -25.69 18.53
N GLN A 460 -10.61 -26.44 18.11
CA GLN A 460 -10.15 -26.48 16.72
C GLN A 460 -11.10 -27.38 15.93
N ILE A 461 -11.64 -26.85 14.82
CA ILE A 461 -12.70 -27.45 14.01
C ILE A 461 -12.13 -28.12 12.76
N THR A 462 -11.17 -27.46 12.10
CA THR A 462 -10.31 -28.03 11.06
C THR A 462 -8.88 -28.14 11.62
N ASP A 463 -8.16 -29.19 11.25
CA ASP A 463 -6.79 -29.46 11.67
C ASP A 463 -6.10 -30.23 10.54
N ASP A 464 -5.83 -29.51 9.46
CA ASP A 464 -5.19 -30.04 8.27
C ASP A 464 -4.32 -28.98 7.58
N GLU A 465 -3.74 -29.31 6.42
CA GLU A 465 -2.82 -28.40 5.69
C GLU A 465 -3.57 -27.37 4.81
N VAL A 466 -4.91 -27.31 4.90
CA VAL A 466 -5.77 -26.47 4.05
C VAL A 466 -6.08 -25.16 4.76
N LYS A 467 -6.22 -24.08 3.99
CA LYS A 467 -6.53 -22.75 4.53
C LYS A 467 -8.01 -22.46 4.35
N GLU A 468 -8.74 -22.26 5.45
CA GLU A 468 -10.14 -21.85 5.41
C GLU A 468 -10.32 -20.34 5.59
N LEU A 469 -10.94 -19.68 4.60
CA LEU A 469 -11.16 -18.23 4.55
C LEU A 469 -12.61 -17.87 4.23
N GLY A 470 -13.04 -16.64 4.55
CA GLY A 470 -14.35 -16.11 4.15
C GLY A 470 -15.51 -16.84 4.82
N LEU A 471 -15.50 -16.91 6.15
CA LEU A 471 -16.50 -17.68 6.90
C LEU A 471 -17.91 -17.08 6.78
N PHE A 472 -18.88 -17.95 6.57
CA PHE A 472 -20.31 -17.63 6.67
C PHE A 472 -21.07 -18.77 7.35
N ILE A 473 -22.07 -18.45 8.16
CA ILE A 473 -22.77 -19.46 8.96
C ILE A 473 -24.25 -19.43 8.65
N ASP A 474 -24.81 -20.60 8.35
CA ASP A 474 -26.24 -20.81 8.23
C ASP A 474 -26.66 -22.17 8.84
N ASN A 475 -27.68 -22.15 9.71
CA ASN A 475 -28.27 -23.34 10.35
C ASN A 475 -27.31 -24.27 11.10
N ASP A 476 -26.79 -25.35 10.50
CA ASP A 476 -25.78 -26.24 11.11
C ASP A 476 -24.48 -26.27 10.32
N PHE A 477 -24.37 -25.38 9.32
CA PHE A 477 -23.28 -25.34 8.37
C PHE A 477 -22.41 -24.09 8.54
N ILE A 478 -21.11 -24.30 8.36
CA ILE A 478 -20.12 -23.24 8.15
C ILE A 478 -19.71 -23.32 6.68
N TYR A 479 -19.90 -22.23 5.94
CA TYR A 479 -19.47 -22.05 4.57
C TYR A 479 -18.15 -21.29 4.56
N TYR A 480 -17.25 -21.66 3.68
CA TYR A 480 -15.92 -21.06 3.58
C TYR A 480 -15.28 -21.40 2.24
N SER A 481 -14.25 -20.65 1.90
CA SER A 481 -13.35 -20.93 0.79
C SER A 481 -12.13 -21.68 1.27
N ALA A 482 -11.80 -22.77 0.59
CA ALA A 482 -10.68 -23.64 0.95
C ALA A 482 -10.04 -24.30 -0.27
N ASN A 483 -8.79 -24.71 -0.13
CA ASN A 483 -7.93 -25.27 -1.19
C ASN A 483 -7.69 -26.79 -1.05
N TYR A 484 -8.67 -27.56 -0.55
CA TYR A 484 -8.54 -29.03 -0.31
C TYR A 484 -8.01 -29.84 -1.51
N GLU A 485 -8.32 -29.43 -2.74
CA GLU A 485 -7.93 -30.15 -3.95
C GLU A 485 -7.11 -29.26 -4.89
N ASP A 486 -5.99 -29.80 -5.36
CA ASP A 486 -5.13 -29.20 -6.40
C ASP A 486 -4.65 -27.76 -6.11
N GLY A 487 -4.73 -27.30 -4.85
CA GLY A 487 -4.38 -25.94 -4.44
C GLY A 487 -5.32 -24.88 -5.00
N ILE A 488 -6.60 -25.21 -5.24
CA ILE A 488 -7.57 -24.28 -5.86
C ILE A 488 -8.70 -23.96 -4.89
N TYR A 489 -8.76 -22.70 -4.46
CA TYR A 489 -9.80 -22.21 -3.56
C TYR A 489 -11.19 -22.39 -4.16
N ASN A 490 -12.01 -23.20 -3.52
CA ASN A 490 -13.42 -23.36 -3.87
C ASN A 490 -14.27 -23.27 -2.61
N ILE A 491 -15.58 -23.17 -2.78
CA ILE A 491 -16.50 -23.05 -1.66
C ILE A 491 -16.87 -24.43 -1.17
N TYR A 492 -16.71 -24.60 0.13
CA TYR A 492 -17.09 -25.78 0.88
C TYR A 492 -18.11 -25.39 1.94
N ARG A 493 -18.89 -26.37 2.39
CA ARG A 493 -19.65 -26.25 3.64
C ARG A 493 -19.35 -27.43 4.56
N LEU A 494 -19.15 -27.14 5.83
CA LEU A 494 -18.95 -28.12 6.89
C LEU A 494 -20.20 -28.22 7.75
N ASN A 495 -20.75 -29.42 7.89
CA ASN A 495 -21.78 -29.71 8.87
C ASN A 495 -21.16 -29.90 10.26
N THR A 496 -21.48 -29.01 11.19
CA THR A 496 -20.91 -28.98 12.55
C THR A 496 -21.29 -30.18 13.43
N ASN A 497 -22.36 -30.91 13.08
CA ASN A 497 -22.84 -32.04 13.88
C ASN A 497 -22.18 -33.38 13.50
N ASN A 498 -21.94 -33.61 12.21
CA ASN A 498 -21.43 -34.89 11.70
C ASN A 498 -20.10 -34.78 10.95
N LYS A 499 -19.51 -33.58 10.88
CA LYS A 499 -18.23 -33.26 10.24
C LYS A 499 -18.16 -33.55 8.74
N MET A 500 -19.32 -33.66 8.09
CA MET A 500 -19.39 -33.81 6.65
C MET A 500 -19.05 -32.49 5.98
N VAL A 501 -18.05 -32.52 5.10
CA VAL A 501 -17.67 -31.40 4.23
C VAL A 501 -18.18 -31.68 2.83
N GLU A 502 -18.82 -30.69 2.22
CA GLU A 502 -19.32 -30.77 0.85
C GLU A 502 -18.75 -29.64 0.01
N ARG A 503 -18.15 -29.99 -1.14
CA ARG A 503 -17.70 -29.03 -2.14
C ARG A 503 -18.88 -28.52 -2.97
N LEU A 504 -19.05 -27.21 -3.04
CA LEU A 504 -20.18 -26.56 -3.72
C LEU A 504 -19.79 -25.95 -5.07
N THR A 505 -18.52 -25.56 -5.25
CA THR A 505 -18.00 -24.98 -6.50
C THR A 505 -16.79 -25.75 -7.02
N ASN A 506 -16.46 -25.54 -8.29
CA ASN A 506 -15.31 -26.14 -8.96
C ASN A 506 -14.71 -25.19 -10.01
N TYR A 507 -14.52 -23.93 -9.63
CA TYR A 507 -13.90 -22.92 -10.48
C TYR A 507 -12.40 -23.10 -10.50
N LEU A 508 -11.81 -23.10 -11.69
CA LEU A 508 -10.35 -23.18 -11.86
C LEU A 508 -9.63 -21.95 -11.31
N SER A 509 -10.30 -20.80 -11.42
CA SER A 509 -9.80 -19.49 -11.00
C SER A 509 -10.26 -19.10 -9.60
N GLY A 510 -10.95 -20.00 -8.91
CA GLY A 510 -11.31 -19.91 -7.51
C GLY A 510 -12.67 -19.27 -7.18
N GLY A 511 -13.24 -19.68 -6.04
CA GLY A 511 -14.52 -19.20 -5.49
C GLY A 511 -14.38 -18.68 -4.05
N PHE A 512 -14.95 -17.51 -3.77
CA PHE A 512 -14.69 -16.69 -2.56
C PHE A 512 -15.97 -16.11 -1.94
N ASP A 513 -15.87 -15.67 -0.68
CA ASP A 513 -16.91 -14.95 0.08
C ASP A 513 -18.33 -15.55 -0.04
N PRO A 514 -18.55 -16.80 0.41
CA PRO A 514 -19.85 -17.44 0.33
C PRO A 514 -20.90 -16.76 1.22
N VAL A 515 -22.11 -16.56 0.70
CA VAL A 515 -23.29 -16.15 1.47
C VAL A 515 -24.51 -16.93 0.98
N VAL A 516 -25.31 -17.45 1.92
CA VAL A 516 -26.58 -18.12 1.58
C VAL A 516 -27.75 -17.19 1.82
N LEU A 517 -28.58 -17.02 0.79
CA LEU A 517 -29.82 -16.24 0.87
C LEU A 517 -30.86 -16.82 -0.09
N ASN A 518 -32.07 -17.10 0.40
CA ASN A 518 -33.18 -17.63 -0.39
C ASN A 518 -32.82 -18.88 -1.24
N ASP A 519 -32.23 -19.91 -0.60
CA ASP A 519 -31.78 -21.17 -1.21
C ASP A 519 -30.73 -21.02 -2.33
N LYS A 520 -30.07 -19.85 -2.39
CA LYS A 520 -28.96 -19.58 -3.30
C LYS A 520 -27.67 -19.35 -2.52
N LEU A 521 -26.58 -19.85 -3.07
CA LEU A 521 -25.22 -19.52 -2.65
C LEU A 521 -24.69 -18.38 -3.53
N TYR A 522 -24.72 -17.16 -3.01
CA TYR A 522 -24.00 -16.03 -3.56
C TYR A 522 -22.52 -16.15 -3.21
N HIS A 523 -21.66 -15.79 -4.16
CA HIS A 523 -20.21 -15.89 -4.00
C HIS A 523 -19.50 -15.09 -5.08
N LEU A 524 -18.19 -14.94 -4.91
CA LEU A 524 -17.31 -14.31 -5.87
C LEU A 524 -16.52 -15.35 -6.65
N VAL A 525 -16.34 -15.10 -7.95
CA VAL A 525 -15.45 -15.87 -8.83
C VAL A 525 -14.36 -14.93 -9.32
N TYR A 526 -13.10 -15.35 -9.25
CA TYR A 526 -11.99 -14.51 -9.71
C TYR A 526 -11.67 -14.77 -11.19
N ASP A 527 -11.25 -13.74 -11.91
CA ASP A 527 -10.57 -13.83 -13.19
C ASP A 527 -9.48 -12.73 -13.32
N HIS A 528 -8.88 -12.57 -14.50
CA HIS A 528 -7.83 -11.58 -14.72
C HIS A 528 -8.25 -10.09 -14.58
N GLU A 529 -9.56 -9.78 -14.49
CA GLU A 529 -10.09 -8.43 -14.20
C GLU A 529 -10.45 -8.24 -12.73
N GLY A 530 -10.47 -9.31 -11.93
CA GLY A 530 -10.73 -9.31 -10.49
C GLY A 530 -11.85 -10.25 -10.07
N TYR A 531 -12.51 -9.90 -8.98
CA TYR A 531 -13.61 -10.66 -8.38
C TYR A 531 -14.95 -10.23 -8.95
N HIS A 532 -15.79 -11.21 -9.26
CA HIS A 532 -17.10 -11.00 -9.88
C HIS A 532 -18.19 -11.74 -9.11
N LEU A 533 -19.33 -11.08 -8.91
CA LEU A 533 -20.48 -11.65 -8.23
C LEU A 533 -21.17 -12.72 -9.09
N SER A 534 -21.49 -13.83 -8.45
CA SER A 534 -22.14 -15.01 -9.02
C SER A 534 -23.12 -15.61 -8.01
N TYR A 535 -24.00 -16.49 -8.47
CA TYR A 535 -24.78 -17.36 -7.59
C TYR A 535 -25.00 -18.75 -8.20
N LEU A 536 -25.33 -19.71 -7.34
CA LEU A 536 -25.80 -21.04 -7.72
C LEU A 536 -26.95 -21.51 -6.81
N ASP A 537 -27.80 -22.39 -7.33
CA ASP A 537 -28.89 -22.98 -6.54
C ASP A 537 -28.32 -24.03 -5.57
N LEU A 538 -28.55 -23.82 -4.27
CA LEU A 538 -27.90 -24.59 -3.19
C LEU A 538 -28.26 -26.08 -3.24
N GLU A 539 -29.49 -26.43 -3.62
CA GLU A 539 -29.95 -27.83 -3.73
C GLU A 539 -29.15 -28.66 -4.75
N SER A 540 -28.61 -28.02 -5.78
CA SER A 540 -27.88 -28.67 -6.88
C SER A 540 -26.36 -28.43 -6.85
N ALA A 541 -25.91 -27.73 -5.80
CA ALA A 541 -24.55 -27.26 -5.66
C ALA A 541 -23.56 -28.40 -5.43
N VAL A 542 -23.91 -29.33 -4.53
CA VAL A 542 -23.02 -30.37 -4.02
C VAL A 542 -22.40 -31.17 -5.16
N LYS A 543 -21.07 -31.12 -5.25
CA LYS A 543 -20.27 -31.86 -6.24
C LYS A 543 -19.65 -33.11 -5.63
N GLU A 544 -19.15 -32.97 -4.41
CA GLU A 544 -18.40 -34.00 -3.71
C GLU A 544 -18.58 -33.82 -2.21
N SER A 545 -18.42 -34.91 -1.46
CA SER A 545 -18.56 -34.93 -0.01
C SER A 545 -17.52 -35.85 0.63
N PHE A 546 -16.92 -35.40 1.72
CA PHE A 546 -16.06 -36.22 2.57
C PHE A 546 -16.33 -35.91 4.04
N VAL A 547 -15.71 -36.66 4.96
CA VAL A 547 -15.80 -36.42 6.40
C VAL A 547 -14.42 -36.01 6.88
N LEU A 548 -14.33 -34.88 7.60
CA LEU A 548 -13.07 -34.46 8.22
C LEU A 548 -12.58 -35.53 9.19
N GLN A 549 -11.29 -35.85 9.09
CA GLN A 549 -10.65 -36.80 10.00
C GLN A 549 -10.21 -36.05 11.26
N GLY A 550 -10.40 -36.65 12.43
CA GLY A 550 -10.04 -36.02 13.71
C GLY A 550 -11.26 -35.70 14.60
N GLU A 551 -11.00 -35.57 15.89
CA GLU A 551 -11.97 -35.04 16.84
C GLU A 551 -11.80 -33.53 16.96
N PHE A 552 -12.89 -32.81 17.26
CA PHE A 552 -12.74 -31.40 17.64
C PHE A 552 -11.96 -31.36 18.95
N THR A 553 -10.72 -30.94 18.88
CA THR A 553 -9.79 -30.90 20.00
C THR A 553 -10.00 -29.59 20.74
N GLN A 554 -10.05 -29.67 22.07
CA GLN A 554 -9.95 -28.46 22.86
C GLN A 554 -8.51 -27.95 22.72
N VAL A 555 -8.34 -26.68 22.39
CA VAL A 555 -7.05 -26.02 22.23
C VAL A 555 -6.96 -24.80 23.13
N ASP A 556 -5.76 -24.45 23.55
CA ASP A 556 -5.48 -23.23 24.29
C ASP A 556 -4.52 -22.39 23.43
N PHE A 557 -4.94 -21.17 23.08
CA PHE A 557 -4.10 -20.24 22.33
C PHE A 557 -3.00 -19.71 23.27
N GLU A 558 -1.74 -19.97 22.91
CA GLU A 558 -0.61 -19.56 23.74
C GLU A 558 -0.47 -18.03 23.76
N SER A 559 -0.62 -17.45 24.95
CA SER A 559 -0.34 -16.04 25.17
C SER A 559 1.15 -15.77 25.07
N TYR A 560 1.53 -14.64 24.46
CA TYR A 560 2.90 -14.16 24.41
C TYR A 560 3.06 -12.95 25.33
N GLU A 561 3.88 -13.09 26.38
CA GLU A 561 4.25 -11.97 27.23
C GLU A 561 5.45 -11.24 26.63
N ILE A 562 5.25 -9.97 26.25
CA ILE A 562 6.33 -9.10 25.82
C ILE A 562 7.32 -8.93 26.96
N TYR A 563 8.57 -9.32 26.73
CA TYR A 563 9.63 -9.21 27.71
C TYR A 563 10.74 -8.27 27.25
N TYR A 564 11.37 -7.64 28.24
CA TYR A 564 12.61 -6.90 28.08
C TYR A 564 13.58 -7.38 29.16
N PRO A 565 14.73 -7.99 28.83
CA PRO A 565 15.64 -8.53 29.83
C PRO A 565 16.18 -7.43 30.75
N GLU A 566 16.09 -7.61 32.08
CA GLU A 566 16.56 -6.61 33.04
C GLU A 566 18.07 -6.32 32.95
N ASP A 567 18.85 -7.32 32.53
CA ASP A 567 20.31 -7.24 32.43
C ASP A 567 20.81 -6.67 31.08
N VAL A 568 19.92 -6.50 30.10
CA VAL A 568 20.29 -5.95 28.80
C VAL A 568 20.20 -4.43 28.85
N GLN A 569 21.35 -3.77 28.69
CA GLN A 569 21.40 -2.33 28.49
C GLN A 569 21.58 -2.04 27.01
N VAL A 570 20.56 -1.41 26.42
CA VAL A 570 20.61 -0.90 25.04
C VAL A 570 20.92 0.59 25.05
N GLU A 571 21.68 1.04 24.06
CA GLU A 571 22.00 2.46 23.93
C GLU A 571 20.81 3.23 23.36
N LYS A 572 20.57 4.45 23.84
CA LYS A 572 19.56 5.32 23.23
C LYS A 572 20.03 5.70 21.83
N TYR A 573 19.16 5.50 20.84
CA TYR A 573 19.46 5.86 19.46
C TYR A 573 19.33 7.38 19.27
N THR A 574 20.31 7.96 18.59
CA THR A 574 20.27 9.36 18.14
C THR A 574 20.50 9.36 16.64
N PHE A 575 19.60 10.02 15.90
CA PHE A 575 19.68 10.10 14.44
C PHE A 575 21.05 10.57 13.97
N GLU A 576 21.59 9.87 12.96
CA GLU A 576 22.88 10.22 12.36
C GLU A 576 22.82 11.49 11.50
N ASN A 577 24.00 11.93 11.07
CA ASN A 577 24.17 13.03 10.12
C ASN A 577 23.49 12.72 8.78
N PRO A 578 22.94 13.73 8.09
CA PRO A 578 22.31 13.52 6.78
C PRO A 578 23.33 13.08 5.73
N TYR A 579 22.88 12.22 4.81
CA TYR A 579 23.57 11.91 3.58
C TYR A 579 23.61 13.13 2.65
N ILE A 580 24.76 13.37 2.02
CA ILE A 580 24.96 14.52 1.13
C ILE A 580 25.16 14.04 -0.30
N VAL A 581 24.34 14.54 -1.23
CA VAL A 581 24.34 14.18 -2.64
C VAL A 581 24.59 15.41 -3.51
N PRO A 582 25.82 15.63 -4.01
CA PRO A 582 26.09 16.74 -4.91
C PRO A 582 25.43 16.54 -6.28
N PHE A 583 24.98 17.63 -6.91
CA PHE A 583 24.42 17.64 -8.26
C PHE A 583 24.85 18.89 -9.05
N PRO A 584 25.06 18.77 -10.37
CA PRO A 584 25.27 19.94 -11.23
C PRO A 584 23.94 20.60 -11.60
N ILE A 585 23.95 21.91 -11.83
CA ILE A 585 22.80 22.66 -12.35
C ILE A 585 23.11 23.14 -13.76
N LEU A 586 22.21 22.83 -14.69
CA LEU A 586 22.13 23.42 -16.01
C LEU A 586 20.65 23.68 -16.33
N ALA A 587 20.25 24.94 -16.33
CA ALA A 587 18.87 25.34 -16.56
C ALA A 587 18.78 26.46 -17.61
N ILE A 588 17.60 26.61 -18.22
CA ILE A 588 17.28 27.70 -19.13
C ILE A 588 16.09 28.43 -18.54
N ASP A 589 16.23 29.74 -18.28
CA ASP A 589 15.13 30.54 -17.74
C ASP A 589 14.11 30.91 -18.83
N THR A 590 13.06 31.64 -18.45
CA THR A 590 11.99 32.09 -19.35
C THR A 590 12.46 33.09 -20.42
N GLU A 591 13.63 33.69 -20.24
CA GLU A 591 14.29 34.61 -21.18
C GLU A 591 15.37 33.91 -22.03
N GLU A 592 15.42 32.58 -22.00
CA GLU A 592 16.38 31.72 -22.70
C GLU A 592 17.84 31.85 -22.22
N ASN A 593 18.03 32.33 -21.00
CA ASN A 593 19.35 32.45 -20.39
C ASN A 593 19.84 31.10 -19.84
N ILE A 594 21.09 30.74 -20.14
CA ILE A 594 21.70 29.52 -19.61
C ILE A 594 22.26 29.79 -18.21
N LEU A 595 21.68 29.11 -17.23
CA LEU A 595 22.11 29.09 -15.83
C LEU A 595 23.00 27.86 -15.61
N TYR A 596 24.17 28.06 -15.01
CA TYR A 596 25.05 26.97 -14.61
C TYR A 596 25.47 27.09 -13.15
N GLY A 597 25.58 25.95 -12.47
CA GLY A 597 25.84 25.93 -11.04
C GLY A 597 26.06 24.52 -10.49
N ALA A 598 26.02 24.42 -9.16
CA ALA A 598 26.06 23.16 -8.46
C ALA A 598 25.31 23.27 -7.13
N GLY A 599 24.80 22.13 -6.67
CA GLY A 599 24.17 22.01 -5.36
C GLY A 599 24.48 20.69 -4.69
N ALA A 600 23.88 20.49 -3.53
CA ALA A 600 23.88 19.24 -2.80
C ALA A 600 22.53 19.04 -2.11
N PHE A 601 21.94 17.86 -2.28
CA PHE A 601 20.84 17.40 -1.45
C PHE A 601 21.37 16.93 -0.10
N PHE A 602 20.61 17.17 0.96
CA PHE A 602 20.77 16.58 2.28
C PHE A 602 19.59 15.66 2.51
N ILE A 603 19.84 14.38 2.77
CA ILE A 603 18.78 13.39 3.02
C ILE A 603 19.10 12.79 4.37
N SER A 604 18.22 12.91 5.34
CA SER A 604 18.46 12.31 6.66
C SER A 604 18.37 10.79 6.61
N GLU A 605 18.80 10.13 7.69
CA GLU A 605 18.49 8.72 7.91
C GLU A 605 16.96 8.51 7.94
N ALA A 606 16.54 7.38 7.37
CA ALA A 606 15.17 7.02 7.03
C ALA A 606 14.46 7.98 6.06
N MET A 607 15.03 9.12 5.65
CA MET A 607 14.33 10.21 4.95
C MET A 607 13.39 11.03 5.87
N ASN A 608 13.73 11.17 7.17
CA ASN A 608 13.21 12.12 8.20
C ASN A 608 13.24 13.62 7.91
N TYR A 609 14.08 14.05 6.99
CA TYR A 609 14.02 15.36 6.35
C TYR A 609 14.84 15.28 5.07
N ILE A 610 14.46 16.09 4.09
CA ILE A 610 15.21 16.28 2.86
C ILE A 610 15.41 17.77 2.63
N GLY A 611 16.56 18.15 2.14
CA GLY A 611 16.81 19.52 1.73
C GLY A 611 17.78 19.58 0.59
N PHE A 612 18.03 20.78 0.09
CA PHE A 612 19.13 21.05 -0.82
C PHE A 612 19.74 22.39 -0.50
N VAL A 613 21.02 22.52 -0.83
CA VAL A 613 21.69 23.81 -0.98
C VAL A 613 22.23 23.88 -2.39
N ASP A 614 22.10 25.00 -3.06
CA ASP A 614 22.72 25.21 -4.35
C ASP A 614 23.23 26.64 -4.55
N ALA A 615 24.04 26.78 -5.59
CA ALA A 615 24.45 28.06 -6.11
C ALA A 615 24.58 27.97 -7.63
N TYR A 616 24.03 28.95 -8.32
CA TYR A 616 24.08 29.05 -9.77
C TYR A 616 24.24 30.50 -10.21
N SER A 617 24.69 30.69 -11.45
CA SER A 617 24.99 32.03 -11.96
C SER A 617 24.48 32.22 -13.39
N TYR A 618 24.09 33.45 -13.68
CA TYR A 618 23.89 33.98 -15.02
C TYR A 618 24.61 35.33 -15.14
N GLY A 619 25.46 35.48 -16.17
CA GLY A 619 26.27 36.69 -16.32
C GLY A 619 27.18 36.95 -15.11
N ASN A 620 26.98 38.08 -14.43
CA ASN A 620 27.69 38.46 -13.20
C ASN A 620 26.88 38.24 -11.91
N GLU A 621 25.66 37.72 -12.03
CA GLU A 621 24.75 37.52 -10.92
C GLU A 621 24.91 36.11 -10.36
N VAL A 622 24.88 36.00 -9.03
CA VAL A 622 24.96 34.74 -8.31
C VAL A 622 23.68 34.59 -7.51
N TYR A 623 23.08 33.42 -7.66
CA TYR A 623 21.91 32.95 -6.95
C TYR A 623 22.34 31.80 -6.06
N GLY A 624 21.65 31.61 -4.95
CA GLY A 624 21.83 30.40 -4.15
C GLY A 624 20.63 30.11 -3.29
N ASP A 625 20.18 28.87 -3.35
CA ASP A 625 19.03 28.42 -2.59
C ASP A 625 19.45 27.45 -1.49
N LEU A 626 18.74 27.49 -0.38
CA LEU A 626 18.75 26.48 0.67
C LEU A 626 17.31 26.17 0.98
N SER A 627 16.89 24.93 0.77
CA SER A 627 15.59 24.43 1.17
C SER A 627 15.74 23.27 2.11
N LEU A 628 14.91 23.22 3.15
CA LEU A 628 14.79 22.11 4.08
C LEU A 628 13.31 21.79 4.21
N THR A 629 12.93 20.58 3.86
CA THR A 629 11.59 20.03 4.03
C THR A 629 11.62 18.91 5.06
N PHE A 630 10.75 19.02 6.05
CA PHE A 630 10.46 18.02 7.04
C PHE A 630 9.13 17.37 6.68
N ASP A 631 9.14 16.05 6.68
CA ASP A 631 8.01 15.16 6.47
C ASP A 631 7.39 15.18 5.07
N TYR A 632 7.04 13.99 4.59
CA TYR A 632 6.18 13.82 3.44
C TYR A 632 4.74 14.28 3.74
N TYR A 633 4.27 14.11 4.99
CA TYR A 633 2.88 14.38 5.37
C TYR A 633 2.62 15.75 5.99
N THR A 634 3.59 16.29 6.75
CA THR A 634 3.48 17.63 7.33
C THR A 634 4.00 18.72 6.39
N THR A 635 4.70 18.40 5.30
CA THR A 635 5.23 19.34 4.29
C THR A 635 5.85 20.62 4.87
N ASN A 636 6.37 20.53 6.09
CA ASN A 636 6.96 21.65 6.81
C ASN A 636 8.22 22.02 6.07
N SER A 637 8.41 23.27 5.68
CA SER A 637 9.58 23.67 4.92
C SER A 637 10.16 25.01 5.37
N ILE A 638 11.46 25.15 5.17
CA ILE A 638 12.18 26.40 5.34
C ILE A 638 13.00 26.58 4.07
N THR A 639 12.76 27.69 3.38
CA THR A 639 13.49 28.07 2.16
C THR A 639 14.21 29.38 2.38
N LEU A 640 15.43 29.46 1.87
CA LEU A 640 16.29 30.62 1.90
C LEU A 640 16.87 30.80 0.50
N SER A 641 16.58 31.92 -0.14
CA SER A 641 17.09 32.25 -1.47
C SER A 641 17.94 33.52 -1.38
N LEU A 642 19.17 33.47 -1.85
CA LEU A 642 20.03 34.62 -2.07
C LEU A 642 19.88 35.07 -3.51
N ILE A 643 19.37 36.28 -3.71
CA ILE A 643 19.22 36.92 -5.02
C ILE A 643 20.00 38.23 -4.98
N GLU A 644 21.13 38.30 -5.68
CA GLU A 644 22.06 39.43 -5.63
C GLU A 644 22.53 39.78 -4.20
N GLU A 645 22.07 40.91 -3.64
CA GLU A 645 22.35 41.35 -2.26
C GLU A 645 21.19 41.06 -1.28
N ASP A 646 20.05 40.57 -1.77
CA ASP A 646 18.85 40.32 -0.99
C ASP A 646 18.78 38.86 -0.52
N ILE A 647 18.47 38.67 0.77
CA ILE A 647 18.20 37.36 1.35
C ILE A 647 16.69 37.22 1.49
N LEU A 648 16.07 36.32 0.74
CA LEU A 648 14.67 35.96 0.90
C LEU A 648 14.60 34.72 1.79
N THR A 649 13.83 34.77 2.86
CA THR A 649 13.59 33.61 3.73
C THR A 649 12.11 33.37 3.80
N SER A 650 11.66 32.15 3.52
CA SER A 650 10.31 31.69 3.81
C SER A 650 10.34 30.47 4.73
N PHE A 651 9.29 30.33 5.53
CA PHE A 651 9.01 29.09 6.23
C PHE A 651 7.54 28.77 6.02
N TYR A 652 7.22 27.49 6.03
CA TYR A 652 5.89 26.96 5.91
C TYR A 652 5.76 25.79 6.87
N VAL A 653 4.65 25.72 7.58
CA VAL A 653 4.35 24.64 8.50
C VAL A 653 2.96 24.15 8.18
N SER A 654 2.77 22.85 8.08
CA SER A 654 1.47 22.25 7.84
C SER A 654 1.31 20.93 8.56
N ASN A 655 0.08 20.45 8.59
CA ASN A 655 -0.24 19.12 9.08
C ASN A 655 -1.44 18.59 8.31
N SER A 656 -1.38 17.32 7.96
CA SER A 656 -2.47 16.60 7.31
C SER A 656 -3.07 15.60 8.28
N SER A 657 -4.38 15.41 8.26
CA SER A 657 -5.05 14.40 9.09
C SER A 657 -6.23 13.79 8.37
N LEU A 658 -6.44 12.49 8.58
CA LEU A 658 -7.61 11.77 8.11
C LEU A 658 -8.47 11.42 9.31
N LEU A 659 -9.52 12.22 9.53
CA LEU A 659 -10.42 12.09 10.66
C LEU A 659 -11.72 11.40 10.23
N TYR A 660 -12.47 10.87 11.20
CA TYR A 660 -13.78 10.29 10.94
C TYR A 660 -14.84 10.85 11.89
N LEU A 661 -15.90 11.44 11.33
CA LEU A 661 -17.02 12.06 12.07
C LEU A 661 -18.33 11.80 11.29
N GLY A 662 -18.77 10.54 11.22
CA GLY A 662 -19.89 10.12 10.34
C GLY A 662 -19.53 10.05 8.86
N ASN A 663 -18.55 10.84 8.44
CA ASN A 663 -17.85 10.76 7.17
C ASN A 663 -16.35 10.92 7.42
N THR A 664 -15.54 10.34 6.53
CA THR A 664 -14.10 10.60 6.49
C THR A 664 -13.85 12.05 6.09
N ILE A 665 -12.97 12.75 6.81
CA ILE A 665 -12.59 14.14 6.53
C ILE A 665 -11.08 14.17 6.38
N ASN A 666 -10.62 14.40 5.15
CA ASN A 666 -9.21 14.68 4.88
C ASN A 666 -8.97 16.17 5.11
N THR A 667 -8.08 16.50 6.03
CA THR A 667 -7.75 17.87 6.39
C THR A 667 -6.28 18.15 6.11
N PHE A 668 -6.04 19.38 5.66
CA PHE A 668 -4.71 19.97 5.59
C PHE A 668 -4.82 21.34 6.24
N VAL A 669 -3.97 21.65 7.21
CA VAL A 669 -3.89 22.97 7.81
C VAL A 669 -2.44 23.39 7.80
N GLY A 670 -2.18 24.56 7.23
CA GLY A 670 -0.83 25.09 7.10
C GLY A 670 -0.75 26.59 7.28
N GLY A 671 0.48 27.08 7.31
CA GLY A 671 0.75 28.49 7.42
C GLY A 671 2.23 28.78 7.36
N GLY A 672 2.57 29.92 6.80
CA GLY A 672 3.96 30.30 6.57
C GLY A 672 4.16 31.79 6.57
N GLY A 673 5.41 32.21 6.64
CA GLY A 673 5.81 33.61 6.57
C GLY A 673 7.04 33.79 5.72
N SER A 674 7.17 34.96 5.07
CA SER A 674 8.36 35.34 4.32
C SER A 674 8.96 36.66 4.82
N PHE A 675 10.28 36.74 4.68
CA PHE A 675 11.10 37.88 5.01
C PHE A 675 11.99 38.22 3.83
N LYS A 676 12.17 39.52 3.59
CA LYS A 676 13.22 40.06 2.72
C LYS A 676 14.26 40.76 3.57
N ASN A 677 15.48 40.25 3.53
CA ASN A 677 16.58 40.53 4.44
C ASN A 677 16.22 40.30 5.92
N THR A 678 15.74 41.34 6.59
CA THR A 678 15.31 41.32 8.00
C THR A 678 13.92 41.93 8.16
N THR A 679 13.27 42.27 7.05
CA THR A 679 11.97 42.90 7.03
C THR A 679 10.95 41.82 6.72
N PHE A 680 9.97 41.66 7.61
CA PHE A 680 8.83 40.79 7.36
C PHE A 680 8.05 41.30 6.15
N GLU A 681 7.77 40.41 5.19
CA GLU A 681 7.03 40.77 3.98
C GLU A 681 5.58 40.34 4.06
N LYS A 682 5.34 39.04 4.24
CA LYS A 682 3.98 38.48 4.26
C LYS A 682 3.90 37.20 5.08
N TYR A 683 2.68 36.82 5.42
CA TYR A 683 2.32 35.50 5.93
C TYR A 683 1.05 34.98 5.27
N ALA A 684 0.92 33.66 5.25
CA ALA A 684 -0.26 32.95 4.78
C ALA A 684 -0.70 31.92 5.82
N LEU A 685 -2.00 31.65 5.88
CA LEU A 685 -2.62 30.54 6.62
C LEU A 685 -3.51 29.80 5.63
N ASP A 686 -3.31 28.50 5.47
CA ASP A 686 -4.03 27.65 4.54
C ASP A 686 -4.82 26.59 5.29
N SER A 687 -5.99 26.26 4.77
CA SER A 687 -6.77 25.13 5.26
C SER A 687 -7.53 24.50 4.10
N VAL A 688 -7.47 23.17 4.00
CA VAL A 688 -8.24 22.39 3.04
C VAL A 688 -9.00 21.32 3.82
N PHE A 689 -10.28 21.18 3.51
CA PHE A 689 -11.17 20.17 4.07
C PHE A 689 -11.84 19.45 2.91
N GLN A 690 -11.60 18.15 2.78
CA GLN A 690 -12.28 17.28 1.81
C GLN A 690 -13.15 16.30 2.58
N ILE A 691 -14.47 16.42 2.41
CA ILE A 691 -15.47 15.65 3.15
C ILE A 691 -15.92 14.46 2.30
N GLY A 692 -15.91 13.28 2.91
CA GLY A 692 -16.30 12.02 2.29
C GLY A 692 -15.50 11.72 1.03
N PRO A 693 -14.17 11.51 1.09
CA PRO A 693 -13.40 11.02 -0.05
C PRO A 693 -13.86 9.63 -0.46
N TYR A 694 -13.97 9.39 -1.76
CA TYR A 694 -14.29 8.10 -2.37
C TYR A 694 -13.77 8.04 -3.81
N SER A 695 -13.75 6.84 -4.38
CA SER A 695 -13.27 6.64 -5.76
C SER A 695 -14.40 6.20 -6.68
N VAL A 696 -14.37 6.67 -7.93
CA VAL A 696 -15.19 6.20 -9.06
C VAL A 696 -14.25 5.90 -10.22
N ASN A 697 -14.31 4.70 -10.79
CA ASN A 697 -13.31 4.21 -11.74
C ASN A 697 -11.89 4.34 -11.13
N ASN A 698 -11.05 5.14 -11.78
CA ASN A 698 -9.67 5.44 -11.39
C ASN A 698 -9.50 6.88 -10.86
N TYR A 699 -10.61 7.60 -10.59
CA TYR A 699 -10.57 8.94 -10.04
C TYR A 699 -10.92 8.94 -8.55
N ASP A 700 -10.03 9.51 -7.75
CA ASP A 700 -10.34 9.91 -6.37
C ASP A 700 -11.02 11.28 -6.37
N ILE A 701 -12.18 11.32 -5.73
CA ILE A 701 -13.05 12.48 -5.57
C ILE A 701 -13.56 12.55 -4.12
N TYR A 702 -14.40 13.54 -3.82
CA TYR A 702 -14.97 13.76 -2.51
C TYR A 702 -16.33 14.45 -2.66
N GLU A 703 -17.16 14.41 -1.62
CA GLU A 703 -18.50 14.98 -1.69
C GLU A 703 -18.49 16.51 -1.76
N VAL A 704 -17.57 17.14 -1.02
CA VAL A 704 -17.35 18.58 -0.97
C VAL A 704 -15.89 18.86 -0.58
N GLY A 705 -15.24 19.76 -1.31
CA GLY A 705 -13.94 20.34 -0.99
C GLY A 705 -14.09 21.80 -0.58
N LEU A 706 -13.45 22.20 0.51
CA LEU A 706 -13.37 23.58 0.97
C LEU A 706 -11.92 23.96 1.20
N GLY A 707 -11.40 24.90 0.42
CA GLY A 707 -10.13 25.56 0.66
C GLY A 707 -10.35 26.97 1.21
N ILE A 708 -9.64 27.34 2.27
CA ILE A 708 -9.59 28.71 2.79
C ILE A 708 -8.14 29.05 3.05
N THR A 709 -7.67 30.09 2.38
CA THR A 709 -6.35 30.68 2.56
C THR A 709 -6.52 32.14 2.97
N TYR A 710 -5.78 32.57 3.99
CA TYR A 710 -5.61 33.99 4.28
C TYR A 710 -4.17 34.38 4.00
N ASP A 711 -3.93 35.25 3.01
CA ASP A 711 -2.62 35.86 2.74
C ASP A 711 -2.66 37.33 3.18
N SER A 712 -1.67 37.76 3.95
CA SER A 712 -1.58 39.13 4.46
C SER A 712 -1.52 40.22 3.39
N SER A 713 -1.16 39.87 2.15
CA SER A 713 -1.04 40.78 1.01
C SER A 713 -2.28 40.81 0.11
N SER A 714 -2.95 39.66 -0.10
CA SER A 714 -4.13 39.55 -0.97
C SER A 714 -5.46 39.31 -0.24
N GLY A 715 -5.43 39.10 1.08
CA GLY A 715 -6.62 38.91 1.91
C GLY A 715 -7.07 37.45 1.96
N ILE A 716 -8.39 37.25 2.11
CA ILE A 716 -9.00 35.91 2.17
C ILE A 716 -9.23 35.41 0.75
N ASN A 717 -8.72 34.22 0.47
CA ASN A 717 -9.07 33.39 -0.67
C ASN A 717 -9.85 32.19 -0.16
N ALA A 718 -10.96 31.85 -0.79
CA ALA A 718 -11.72 30.65 -0.45
C ALA A 718 -12.25 30.00 -1.72
N ASN A 719 -12.22 28.66 -1.77
CA ASN A 719 -12.83 27.88 -2.82
C ASN A 719 -13.70 26.77 -2.25
N LEU A 720 -14.82 26.53 -2.91
CA LEU A 720 -15.71 25.41 -2.68
C LEU A 720 -15.84 24.65 -4.00
N ASP A 721 -15.57 23.36 -3.97
CA ASP A 721 -15.62 22.50 -5.15
C ASP A 721 -16.30 21.16 -4.84
N LYS A 722 -16.85 20.55 -5.90
CA LYS A 722 -17.66 19.33 -5.79
C LYS A 722 -17.43 18.42 -6.99
N PRO A 723 -16.30 17.70 -7.02
CA PRO A 723 -15.97 16.84 -8.14
C PRO A 723 -16.93 15.65 -8.26
N PHE A 724 -17.23 15.25 -9.49
CA PHE A 724 -18.00 14.05 -9.81
C PHE A 724 -17.50 13.44 -11.12
N VAL A 725 -17.86 12.17 -11.35
CA VAL A 725 -17.44 11.43 -12.56
C VAL A 725 -18.66 11.03 -13.37
N VAL A 726 -18.58 11.21 -14.69
CA VAL A 726 -19.60 10.77 -15.65
C VAL A 726 -18.91 10.16 -16.86
N PHE A 727 -19.19 8.89 -17.18
CA PHE A 727 -18.60 8.17 -18.33
C PHE A 727 -17.07 8.37 -18.44
N ASP A 728 -16.36 8.01 -17.36
CA ASP A 728 -14.90 8.17 -17.23
C ASP A 728 -14.35 9.61 -17.41
N THR A 729 -15.20 10.61 -17.17
CA THR A 729 -14.83 12.03 -17.24
C THR A 729 -15.01 12.65 -15.86
N LYS A 730 -13.91 13.12 -15.25
CA LYS A 730 -13.94 13.86 -13.99
C LYS A 730 -14.30 15.30 -14.28
N ILE A 731 -15.36 15.78 -13.66
CA ILE A 731 -15.85 17.16 -13.74
C ILE A 731 -15.78 17.74 -12.35
N ASP A 732 -15.08 18.86 -12.22
CA ASP A 732 -14.82 19.52 -10.94
C ASP A 732 -15.31 20.97 -11.00
N PRO A 733 -16.62 21.21 -10.76
CA PRO A 733 -17.17 22.54 -10.64
C PRO A 733 -16.72 23.19 -9.34
N TYR A 734 -16.38 24.47 -9.43
CA TYR A 734 -15.92 25.24 -8.28
C TYR A 734 -16.47 26.66 -8.29
N ILE A 735 -16.64 27.22 -7.09
CA ILE A 735 -16.86 28.64 -6.85
C ILE A 735 -15.83 29.11 -5.84
N GLY A 736 -15.30 30.30 -6.02
CA GLY A 736 -14.38 30.86 -5.05
C GLY A 736 -14.48 32.37 -4.94
N TYR A 737 -13.74 32.88 -3.98
CA TYR A 737 -13.57 34.29 -3.68
C TYR A 737 -12.08 34.56 -3.59
N GLU A 738 -11.60 35.54 -4.34
CA GLU A 738 -10.20 35.96 -4.39
C GLU A 738 -10.15 37.42 -4.86
N ASN A 739 -9.24 38.24 -4.33
CA ASN A 739 -9.05 39.64 -4.72
C ASN A 739 -10.36 40.47 -4.75
N GLU A 740 -11.18 40.34 -3.71
CA GLU A 740 -12.49 40.99 -3.57
C GLU A 740 -13.53 40.61 -4.65
N SER A 741 -13.26 39.58 -5.44
CA SER A 741 -14.12 39.09 -6.51
C SER A 741 -14.58 37.66 -6.27
N ILE A 742 -15.80 37.36 -6.68
CA ILE A 742 -16.28 35.98 -6.78
C ILE A 742 -15.88 35.47 -8.15
N TYR A 743 -15.46 34.22 -8.23
CA TYR A 743 -15.26 33.51 -9.49
C TYR A 743 -15.96 32.16 -9.45
N ALA A 744 -16.36 31.66 -10.61
CA ALA A 744 -16.88 30.32 -10.75
C ALA A 744 -16.33 29.67 -12.01
N GLY A 745 -16.17 28.35 -11.96
CA GLY A 745 -15.61 27.61 -13.06
C GLY A 745 -15.84 26.12 -12.95
N SER A 746 -15.26 25.40 -13.90
CA SER A 746 -15.24 23.94 -13.87
C SER A 746 -13.98 23.44 -14.55
N LYS A 747 -13.28 22.52 -13.88
CA LYS A 747 -12.25 21.70 -14.50
C LYS A 747 -12.90 20.44 -15.07
N VAL A 748 -12.36 19.97 -16.17
CA VAL A 748 -12.74 18.69 -16.79
C VAL A 748 -11.47 17.94 -17.13
N GLU A 749 -11.40 16.69 -16.73
CA GLU A 749 -10.33 15.77 -17.11
C GLU A 749 -10.92 14.48 -17.65
N LYS A 750 -10.36 13.99 -18.75
CA LYS A 750 -10.72 12.72 -19.36
C LYS A 750 -9.50 11.97 -19.85
N THR A 751 -9.44 10.70 -19.47
CA THR A 751 -8.55 9.74 -20.10
C THR A 751 -9.08 9.38 -21.50
N LEU A 752 -8.31 9.70 -22.54
CA LEU A 752 -8.73 9.46 -23.93
C LEU A 752 -8.34 8.06 -24.41
N TRP A 753 -7.14 7.62 -24.05
CA TRP A 753 -6.58 6.35 -24.51
C TRP A 753 -5.42 5.90 -23.60
N ARG A 754 -5.43 4.64 -23.13
CA ARG A 754 -4.41 4.05 -22.25
C ARG A 754 -3.92 2.69 -22.78
N PRO A 755 -3.01 2.66 -23.76
CA PRO A 755 -2.57 1.40 -24.38
C PRO A 755 -1.36 0.76 -23.70
N TYR A 756 -0.59 1.50 -22.88
CA TYR A 756 0.65 1.03 -22.25
C TYR A 756 1.64 0.37 -23.23
N ILE A 757 1.94 1.03 -24.34
CA ILE A 757 2.83 0.49 -25.37
C ILE A 757 4.27 0.54 -24.85
N SER A 758 4.85 -0.63 -24.66
CA SER A 758 6.19 -0.80 -24.08
C SER A 758 7.25 -1.10 -25.15
N PHE A 759 8.45 -0.57 -24.93
CA PHE A 759 9.68 -0.85 -25.68
C PHE A 759 10.76 -1.33 -24.72
N GLU A 760 11.73 -2.09 -25.23
CA GLU A 760 12.93 -2.48 -24.46
C GLU A 760 12.56 -3.15 -23.11
N SER A 761 11.66 -4.14 -23.16
CA SER A 761 11.18 -4.87 -21.98
C SER A 761 10.55 -4.02 -20.87
N GLY A 762 9.91 -2.89 -21.21
CA GLY A 762 9.23 -1.98 -20.27
C GLY A 762 10.04 -0.76 -19.86
N LYS A 763 11.27 -0.63 -20.38
CA LYS A 763 12.18 0.46 -19.99
C LYS A 763 11.67 1.81 -20.43
N TYR A 764 11.03 1.84 -21.59
CA TYR A 764 10.33 3.00 -22.11
C TYR A 764 8.89 2.59 -22.40
N ARG A 765 7.92 3.41 -21.96
CA ARG A 765 6.50 3.10 -22.14
C ARG A 765 5.75 4.36 -22.55
N PHE A 766 4.86 4.21 -23.52
CA PHE A 766 3.83 5.19 -23.82
C PHE A 766 2.55 4.77 -23.08
N ASP A 767 2.21 5.49 -22.02
CA ASP A 767 1.14 5.08 -21.09
C ASP A 767 -0.23 5.51 -21.58
N GLY A 768 -0.32 6.69 -22.18
CA GLY A 768 -1.55 7.13 -22.84
C GLY A 768 -1.69 8.63 -23.02
N ILE A 769 -2.92 9.02 -23.30
CA ILE A 769 -3.32 10.39 -23.59
C ILE A 769 -4.45 10.78 -22.65
N LYS A 770 -4.28 11.92 -21.98
CA LYS A 770 -5.33 12.63 -21.27
C LYS A 770 -5.63 13.93 -21.97
N ALA A 771 -6.87 14.37 -21.87
CA ALA A 771 -7.25 15.72 -22.25
C ALA A 771 -8.06 16.34 -21.13
N GLY A 772 -7.92 17.65 -21.00
CA GLY A 772 -8.68 18.37 -20.02
C GLY A 772 -8.71 19.86 -20.30
N GLY A 773 -9.38 20.56 -19.41
CA GLY A 773 -9.44 21.99 -19.46
C GLY A 773 -10.03 22.57 -18.19
N ASP A 774 -9.86 23.87 -18.05
CA ASP A 774 -10.43 24.68 -16.98
C ASP A 774 -11.06 25.90 -17.62
N ILE A 775 -12.28 26.24 -17.21
CA ILE A 775 -12.95 27.48 -17.61
C ILE A 775 -13.32 28.20 -16.32
N LYS A 776 -12.84 29.44 -16.17
CA LYS A 776 -13.07 30.31 -15.02
C LYS A 776 -13.72 31.60 -15.51
N TYR A 777 -14.78 32.03 -14.83
CA TYR A 777 -15.35 33.37 -14.98
C TYR A 777 -15.17 34.15 -13.68
N ASP A 778 -14.54 35.31 -13.78
CA ASP A 778 -14.38 36.27 -12.68
C ASP A 778 -15.50 37.33 -12.78
N PHE A 779 -16.38 37.38 -11.79
CA PHE A 779 -17.56 38.26 -11.81
C PHE A 779 -17.21 39.73 -11.56
N GLY A 780 -16.15 40.02 -10.81
CA GLY A 780 -15.70 41.37 -10.51
C GLY A 780 -14.92 42.01 -11.66
N GLN A 781 -14.12 41.22 -12.37
CA GLN A 781 -13.39 41.67 -13.57
C GLN A 781 -14.20 41.53 -14.87
N GLU A 782 -15.35 40.85 -14.80
CA GLU A 782 -16.17 40.46 -15.96
C GLU A 782 -15.35 39.72 -17.03
N LYS A 783 -14.39 38.90 -16.61
CA LYS A 783 -13.40 38.27 -17.50
C LYS A 783 -13.53 36.75 -17.50
N PHE A 784 -13.41 36.18 -18.69
CA PHE A 784 -13.23 34.75 -18.88
C PHE A 784 -11.76 34.38 -19.01
N ASP A 785 -11.35 33.37 -18.26
CA ASP A 785 -10.09 32.68 -18.44
C ASP A 785 -10.36 31.21 -18.77
N TYR A 786 -9.53 30.65 -19.63
CA TYR A 786 -9.62 29.25 -20.00
C TYR A 786 -8.23 28.65 -20.21
N LEU A 787 -8.16 27.35 -19.93
CA LEU A 787 -7.04 26.47 -20.22
C LEU A 787 -7.60 25.23 -20.91
N ALA A 788 -7.02 24.84 -22.03
CA ALA A 788 -7.27 23.53 -22.64
C ALA A 788 -5.94 22.83 -22.82
N TYR A 789 -5.89 21.52 -22.56
CA TYR A 789 -4.67 20.75 -22.69
C TYR A 789 -4.89 19.33 -23.20
N ILE A 790 -3.84 18.82 -23.84
CA ILE A 790 -3.64 17.40 -24.14
C ILE A 790 -2.32 17.01 -23.50
N GLN A 791 -2.34 15.94 -22.72
CA GLN A 791 -1.17 15.40 -22.02
C GLN A 791 -0.85 14.00 -22.55
N PHE A 792 0.43 13.77 -22.84
CA PHE A 792 0.98 12.48 -23.19
C PHE A 792 1.77 11.94 -22.01
N ASP A 793 1.37 10.79 -21.50
CA ASP A 793 2.04 10.17 -20.36
C ASP A 793 3.07 9.16 -20.87
N LEU A 794 4.31 9.35 -20.43
CA LEU A 794 5.46 8.51 -20.78
C LEU A 794 6.12 7.97 -19.52
N SER A 795 6.63 6.75 -19.58
CA SER A 795 7.54 6.19 -18.59
C SER A 795 8.94 6.03 -19.19
N ILE A 796 9.98 6.43 -18.47
CA ILE A 796 11.39 6.33 -18.88
C ILE A 796 12.19 5.61 -17.79
N PHE A 797 13.11 4.73 -18.18
CA PHE A 797 13.89 3.89 -17.26
C PHE A 797 12.99 3.18 -16.25
N TYR A 798 11.88 2.58 -16.70
CA TYR A 798 10.90 1.84 -15.88
C TYR A 798 10.12 2.64 -14.83
N TRP A 799 10.69 3.66 -14.19
CA TRP A 799 10.17 4.32 -12.99
C TRP A 799 9.81 5.79 -13.19
N LEU A 800 10.45 6.48 -14.13
CA LEU A 800 10.29 7.93 -14.29
C LEU A 800 9.06 8.26 -15.13
N ASN A 801 8.01 8.75 -14.49
CA ASN A 801 6.83 9.29 -15.17
C ASN A 801 7.13 10.69 -15.71
N VAL A 802 6.97 10.89 -17.02
CA VAL A 802 7.20 12.15 -17.73
C VAL A 802 5.91 12.56 -18.44
N PRO A 803 5.03 13.32 -17.78
CA PRO A 803 3.86 13.90 -18.43
C PRO A 803 4.28 15.04 -19.36
N LEU A 804 4.00 14.92 -20.64
CA LEU A 804 4.21 15.97 -21.64
C LEU A 804 2.89 16.63 -21.97
N GLN A 805 2.67 17.83 -21.43
CA GLN A 805 1.44 18.59 -21.62
C GLN A 805 1.61 19.68 -22.68
N ILE A 806 0.73 19.67 -23.68
CA ILE A 806 0.54 20.76 -24.64
C ILE A 806 -0.73 21.51 -24.21
N ASN A 807 -0.62 22.81 -23.95
CA ASN A 807 -1.75 23.61 -23.47
C ASN A 807 -2.01 24.86 -24.33
N SER A 808 -3.19 25.45 -24.16
CA SER A 808 -3.63 26.64 -24.90
C SER A 808 -2.77 27.88 -24.69
N ASP A 809 -2.06 27.98 -23.55
CA ASP A 809 -1.23 29.15 -23.22
C ASP A 809 0.00 29.23 -24.12
N MET A 810 0.51 28.09 -24.59
CA MET A 810 1.61 28.02 -25.56
C MET A 810 1.29 28.73 -26.89
N PHE A 811 0.00 28.95 -27.18
CA PHE A 811 -0.49 29.58 -28.41
C PHE A 811 -1.07 30.97 -28.18
N LYS A 812 -1.05 31.51 -26.95
CA LYS A 812 -1.45 32.88 -26.68
C LYS A 812 -0.39 33.84 -27.27
N PRO A 813 -0.79 34.96 -27.91
CA PRO A 813 0.17 35.96 -28.39
C PRO A 813 1.01 36.48 -27.21
N LYS A 814 2.34 36.39 -27.32
CA LYS A 814 3.29 37.00 -26.36
C LYS A 814 3.34 38.51 -26.52
#